data_AF-A0A383W783-F1
#
_entry.id   AF-A0A383W783-F1
#
_cell.length_a   1.000
_cell.length_b   1.000
_cell.length_c   1.000
_cell.angle_alpha   90.00
_cell.angle_beta   90.00
_cell.angle_gamma   90.00
#
_symmetry.space_group_name_H-M   'P 1'
#
loop_
_entity.id
_entity.type
_entity.pdbx_description
1 polymer ?
#
loop_
_entity_poly.entity_id
_entity_poly.type
_entity_poly.pdbx_seq_one_letter_code
_entity_poly.pdbx_strand_id
1 'polypeptide(L)'
;MSSSDSDDDMPLAQRAAQNVDVKPASNGAAAAKRPAARKPSSAAARSSPSSGSSGSDSDSDSDSDSEDDVPLSQRTPQPKAGAKRKKPAAAAVKKQPAKKQKTNSGSSTRPKSGGKGGGEPKWTTLVHSGVLFPSEYEPHGVKVLYEGKPVELTPEQEEVASMFAIMKETDYMSKPTFLKNFWEGFKEVLGRGHVIKDLAKCDFTPIYDHLMAERDKKKALTKEEKAAIKVQKDAAEAKYKHALVDGRQEQVGNFRVEPPSLFRGRGEHPKMGKIKQRVYPRDITINIGRDAPIPEHPYPGQRWKEVRHDNTVTWLAFWKDTVNPKEYKYVWLGATSSFKAESDLLKYEKARKLKDYITDIRKNYKRDWESSDVRKKQMGVAVYFLDKLALRAGHEKDDDEADTVGCCTLKVENVECVPPNHIKFDFLGKDSIRYENTVDVELAVYKAVQAFIKVDAKGKRKGPRDMLFDTFDATDLNKELKGLMDGLSVKVFRTYNASITLDRLLSEMEEAEEDAYAAKSVDAKKADYDRANKEVAILCNHQRSVPKTHETSMAKVTEKLNAMREEIKALEEEHETALKAKGRGKNPDAIASKLSKKMAALEKAELQAAVKEDLKTVALGTSKINYMDPRISIAWCKRNEVPIEKVFNKSLLSKFHWAMDVESSFRF
;
A
#
# COMPACT_ATOMS: atom_id res chain seq x y z
N MET A 1 3.85 -21.08 -18.72
CA MET A 1 2.94 -20.25 -17.86
C MET A 1 3.58 -19.75 -16.55
N SER A 2 3.94 -18.46 -16.46
CA SER A 2 4.56 -17.83 -15.29
C SER A 2 3.60 -17.69 -14.09
N SER A 3 4.00 -18.17 -12.91
CA SER A 3 3.23 -18.08 -11.66
C SER A 3 3.17 -16.63 -11.14
N SER A 4 2.12 -15.91 -11.47
CA SER A 4 1.65 -14.77 -10.67
C SER A 4 0.74 -15.34 -9.58
N ASP A 5 1.33 -15.70 -8.43
CA ASP A 5 0.61 -16.18 -7.24
C ASP A 5 0.00 -14.96 -6.51
N SER A 6 -0.84 -14.22 -7.23
CA SER A 6 -1.65 -13.15 -6.66
C SER A 6 -2.94 -13.77 -6.15
N ASP A 7 -2.97 -14.09 -4.85
CA ASP A 7 -4.14 -14.60 -4.12
C ASP A 7 -5.38 -13.66 -4.17
N ASP A 8 -5.26 -12.50 -4.85
CA ASP A 8 -6.32 -11.54 -5.16
C ASP A 8 -7.21 -11.96 -6.35
N ASP A 9 -6.88 -13.04 -7.06
CA ASP A 9 -7.63 -13.51 -8.24
C ASP A 9 -8.61 -14.67 -7.93
N MET A 10 -9.01 -14.84 -6.66
CA MET A 10 -9.98 -15.87 -6.26
C MET A 10 -11.39 -15.31 -6.00
N PRO A 11 -12.42 -15.95 -6.57
CA PRO A 11 -13.77 -15.94 -6.03
C PRO A 11 -13.80 -16.70 -4.69
N LEU A 12 -14.23 -16.01 -3.62
CA LEU A 12 -14.19 -16.53 -2.25
C LEU A 12 -15.17 -17.68 -1.99
N ALA A 13 -16.17 -17.90 -2.85
CA ALA A 13 -17.12 -19.01 -2.74
C ALA A 13 -16.42 -20.38 -2.76
N GLN A 14 -15.32 -20.54 -3.52
CA GLN A 14 -14.57 -21.79 -3.58
C GLN A 14 -13.61 -22.01 -2.40
N ARG A 15 -13.32 -20.97 -1.57
CA ARG A 15 -12.55 -21.13 -0.32
C ARG A 15 -13.38 -21.75 0.80
N ALA A 16 -14.72 -21.64 0.74
CA ALA A 16 -15.61 -22.15 1.78
C ALA A 16 -15.96 -23.64 1.62
N ALA A 17 -15.95 -24.17 0.38
CA ALA A 17 -16.38 -25.55 0.09
C ALA A 17 -15.39 -26.65 0.49
N GLN A 18 -14.18 -26.30 0.97
CA GLN A 18 -13.09 -27.26 1.23
C GLN A 18 -13.07 -27.79 2.68
N ASN A 19 -14.17 -27.71 3.43
CA ASN A 19 -14.22 -28.23 4.80
C ASN A 19 -15.61 -28.74 5.24
N VAL A 20 -16.43 -29.27 4.33
CA VAL A 20 -17.65 -29.98 4.70
C VAL A 20 -17.88 -31.13 3.73
N ASP A 21 -17.42 -32.33 4.10
CA ASP A 21 -17.89 -33.57 3.50
C ASP A 21 -18.86 -34.22 4.48
N VAL A 22 -20.09 -33.70 4.53
CA VAL A 22 -21.23 -34.37 5.17
C VAL A 22 -22.49 -34.01 4.37
N LYS A 23 -23.05 -35.01 3.68
CA LYS A 23 -24.40 -34.93 3.08
C LYS A 23 -25.45 -34.72 4.16
N PRO A 24 -26.49 -33.91 3.88
CA PRO A 24 -27.82 -34.36 4.22
C PRO A 24 -28.86 -34.17 3.10
N ALA A 25 -29.93 -34.92 3.27
CA ALA A 25 -31.00 -35.21 2.33
C ALA A 25 -31.95 -34.04 2.03
N SER A 26 -32.70 -34.25 0.95
CA SER A 26 -33.78 -33.46 0.36
C SER A 26 -34.88 -32.98 1.32
N ASN A 27 -35.36 -31.75 1.13
CA ASN A 27 -36.79 -31.43 0.95
C ASN A 27 -37.06 -29.92 0.71
N GLY A 28 -38.02 -29.62 -0.18
CA GLY A 28 -39.06 -28.61 0.09
C GLY A 28 -38.88 -27.15 -0.38
N ALA A 29 -39.44 -26.87 -1.57
CA ALA A 29 -40.04 -25.61 -2.08
C ALA A 29 -40.11 -24.32 -1.23
N ALA A 30 -39.85 -23.16 -1.85
CA ALA A 30 -40.84 -22.12 -2.19
C ALA A 30 -40.20 -20.78 -2.64
N ALA A 31 -40.88 -20.09 -3.54
CA ALA A 31 -40.48 -18.87 -4.24
C ALA A 31 -40.78 -17.56 -3.48
N ALA A 32 -40.06 -16.45 -3.78
CA ALA A 32 -40.62 -15.19 -4.31
C ALA A 32 -39.75 -13.92 -4.08
N LYS A 33 -39.56 -13.19 -5.20
CA LYS A 33 -39.68 -11.72 -5.44
C LYS A 33 -38.62 -10.71 -4.93
N ARG A 34 -37.98 -10.07 -5.92
CA ARG A 34 -37.35 -8.72 -5.94
C ARG A 34 -38.42 -7.59 -6.00
N PRO A 35 -38.02 -6.35 -5.67
CA PRO A 35 -38.14 -5.23 -6.62
C PRO A 35 -36.84 -4.39 -6.65
N ALA A 36 -36.27 -3.99 -7.79
CA ALA A 36 -36.68 -3.04 -8.84
C ALA A 36 -36.34 -1.57 -8.51
N ALA A 37 -35.59 -0.98 -9.44
CA ALA A 37 -34.89 0.30 -9.39
C ALA A 37 -35.76 1.49 -9.84
N ARG A 38 -35.28 2.71 -9.58
CA ARG A 38 -35.76 3.95 -10.21
C ARG A 38 -34.58 4.85 -10.64
N LYS A 39 -34.57 5.21 -11.93
CA LYS A 39 -33.86 6.36 -12.56
C LYS A 39 -34.79 7.58 -12.63
N PRO A 40 -34.24 8.78 -12.86
CA PRO A 40 -34.57 9.57 -14.07
C PRO A 40 -33.28 10.13 -14.77
N SER A 41 -33.10 10.03 -16.11
CA SER A 41 -33.41 11.01 -17.21
C SER A 41 -32.71 12.38 -17.07
N SER A 42 -31.66 12.75 -17.82
CA SER A 42 -31.48 13.08 -19.27
C SER A 42 -32.00 14.46 -19.74
N ALA A 43 -31.08 15.33 -20.21
CA ALA A 43 -31.15 16.23 -21.41
C ALA A 43 -30.16 17.42 -21.24
N ALA A 44 -29.10 17.54 -22.08
CA ALA A 44 -28.95 18.46 -23.23
C ALA A 44 -28.53 19.91 -22.82
N ALA A 45 -27.62 20.69 -23.43
CA ALA A 45 -26.90 20.66 -24.70
C ALA A 45 -25.76 21.74 -24.74
N ARG A 46 -24.74 21.48 -25.59
CA ARG A 46 -24.02 22.37 -26.54
C ARG A 46 -22.99 23.46 -26.13
N SER A 47 -21.91 23.42 -26.95
CA SER A 47 -21.05 24.47 -27.56
C SER A 47 -19.86 25.09 -26.80
N SER A 48 -18.67 24.78 -27.35
CA SER A 48 -17.35 25.44 -27.31
C SER A 48 -17.34 26.80 -28.06
N PRO A 49 -16.35 27.72 -27.91
CA PRO A 49 -14.96 27.53 -28.40
C PRO A 49 -13.79 28.25 -27.66
N SER A 50 -12.61 27.61 -27.76
CA SER A 50 -11.23 28.11 -27.98
C SER A 50 -10.62 29.37 -27.31
N SER A 51 -9.35 29.15 -26.90
CA SER A 51 -8.14 29.99 -27.07
C SER A 51 -7.67 30.86 -25.90
N GLY A 52 -6.36 30.83 -25.63
CA GLY A 52 -5.65 31.83 -24.82
C GLY A 52 -4.51 31.30 -23.95
N SER A 53 -3.39 30.91 -24.58
CA SER A 53 -2.11 30.64 -23.91
C SER A 53 -1.40 31.94 -23.52
N SER A 54 -0.91 32.05 -22.29
CA SER A 54 0.19 32.96 -21.92
C SER A 54 0.86 32.47 -20.64
N GLY A 55 2.15 32.15 -20.74
CA GLY A 55 2.97 31.65 -19.64
C GLY A 55 3.54 32.76 -18.77
N SER A 56 3.76 32.41 -17.50
CA SER A 56 4.56 33.18 -16.55
C SER A 56 5.34 32.22 -15.65
N ASP A 57 6.67 32.33 -15.73
CA ASP A 57 7.65 31.53 -14.99
C ASP A 57 7.65 31.88 -13.49
N SER A 58 7.56 30.86 -12.63
CA SER A 58 7.79 30.99 -11.18
C SER A 58 8.41 29.71 -10.60
N ASP A 59 9.67 29.82 -10.17
CA ASP A 59 10.54 28.75 -9.67
C ASP A 59 10.07 28.15 -8.32
N SER A 60 9.98 26.82 -8.25
CA SER A 60 9.71 26.03 -7.04
C SER A 60 10.64 24.80 -6.95
N ASP A 61 11.26 24.62 -5.77
CA ASP A 61 12.20 23.55 -5.43
C ASP A 61 11.45 22.24 -5.09
N SER A 62 11.83 21.10 -5.67
CA SER A 62 11.22 19.79 -5.38
C SER A 62 12.13 18.86 -4.56
N ASP A 63 11.63 18.42 -3.41
CA ASP A 63 12.12 17.31 -2.58
C ASP A 63 11.88 15.94 -3.24
N SER A 64 12.93 15.13 -3.32
CA SER A 64 12.92 13.75 -3.83
C SER A 64 12.83 12.76 -2.66
N ASP A 65 11.60 12.40 -2.27
CA ASP A 65 11.31 11.20 -1.48
C ASP A 65 9.97 10.63 -1.98
N SER A 66 10.02 9.74 -2.99
CA SER A 66 8.84 9.09 -3.56
C SER A 66 9.04 7.58 -3.69
N GLU A 67 8.03 6.87 -3.16
CA GLU A 67 7.67 5.46 -3.36
C GLU A 67 8.40 4.40 -2.53
N ASP A 68 8.11 4.37 -1.23
CA ASP A 68 8.14 3.16 -0.39
C ASP A 68 6.73 2.81 0.08
N ASP A 69 5.93 2.23 -0.82
CA ASP A 69 4.63 1.62 -0.48
C ASP A 69 4.43 0.36 -1.36
N VAL A 70 5.33 -0.61 -1.23
CA VAL A 70 5.14 -1.96 -1.80
C VAL A 70 5.00 -2.96 -0.65
N PRO A 71 3.92 -3.76 -0.58
CA PRO A 71 3.75 -4.78 0.46
C PRO A 71 4.76 -5.92 0.28
N LEU A 72 5.68 -6.09 1.24
CA LEU A 72 6.50 -7.30 1.34
C LEU A 72 5.67 -8.42 1.98
N SER A 73 5.24 -9.39 1.18
CA SER A 73 4.96 -10.73 1.65
C SER A 73 5.76 -11.74 0.83
N GLN A 74 6.11 -12.86 1.47
CA GLN A 74 6.87 -14.01 0.96
C GLN A 74 8.40 -14.01 1.19
N ARG A 75 8.82 -14.53 2.36
CA ARG A 75 9.83 -15.61 2.42
C ARG A 75 9.95 -16.26 3.82
N THR A 76 9.89 -17.60 3.84
CA THR A 76 10.18 -18.49 4.97
C THR A 76 11.68 -18.80 5.12
N PRO A 77 12.17 -19.24 6.30
CA PRO A 77 13.60 -19.30 6.65
C PRO A 77 14.28 -20.63 6.31
N GLN A 78 15.60 -20.59 6.04
CA GLN A 78 16.51 -21.74 6.15
C GLN A 78 17.93 -21.30 6.61
N PRO A 79 18.78 -22.24 7.11
CA PRO A 79 19.61 -22.04 8.31
C PRO A 79 21.06 -21.60 8.07
N LYS A 80 21.72 -21.25 9.19
CA LYS A 80 23.04 -20.61 9.35
C LYS A 80 24.22 -21.56 9.07
N ALA A 81 25.29 -21.02 8.47
CA ALA A 81 26.68 -21.42 8.70
C ALA A 81 27.57 -20.17 8.63
N GLY A 82 28.44 -20.00 9.62
CA GLY A 82 29.24 -18.79 9.82
C GLY A 82 30.69 -18.89 9.36
N ALA A 83 31.35 -17.75 9.17
CA ALA A 83 32.80 -17.57 9.30
C ALA A 83 33.16 -16.08 9.38
N LYS A 84 34.32 -15.82 9.98
CA LYS A 84 34.80 -14.56 10.58
C LYS A 84 35.67 -13.70 9.64
N ARG A 85 35.79 -12.40 10.01
CA ARG A 85 36.93 -11.44 9.84
C ARG A 85 37.10 -10.80 8.43
N LYS A 86 37.55 -9.54 8.21
CA LYS A 86 38.36 -8.53 8.95
C LYS A 86 38.21 -7.12 8.30
N LYS A 87 38.38 -6.03 9.07
CA LYS A 87 38.55 -4.59 8.65
C LYS A 87 39.97 -4.29 8.13
N PRO A 88 40.23 -3.18 7.38
CA PRO A 88 40.64 -1.86 7.94
C PRO A 88 39.93 -0.64 7.26
N ALA A 89 39.55 0.45 7.94
CA ALA A 89 40.30 1.67 8.36
C ALA A 89 40.97 2.42 7.17
N ALA A 90 40.44 3.55 6.65
CA ALA A 90 40.32 4.94 7.16
C ALA A 90 41.47 5.87 6.69
N ALA A 91 41.16 6.94 5.96
CA ALA A 91 41.93 8.18 5.90
C ALA A 91 41.08 9.35 5.33
N ALA A 92 41.05 10.45 6.09
CA ALA A 92 40.38 11.72 5.78
C ALA A 92 41.37 12.74 5.17
N VAL A 93 40.91 13.79 4.46
CA VAL A 93 41.44 15.19 4.51
C VAL A 93 40.53 16.19 3.72
N LYS A 94 40.04 17.20 4.46
CA LYS A 94 39.84 18.67 4.23
C LYS A 94 39.02 19.28 3.05
N LYS A 95 38.54 20.50 3.36
CA LYS A 95 37.37 21.29 2.86
C LYS A 95 37.70 22.45 1.90
N GLN A 96 36.70 22.78 1.04
CA GLN A 96 36.17 24.10 0.56
C GLN A 96 36.95 24.94 -0.51
N PRO A 97 36.30 25.88 -1.28
CA PRO A 97 34.86 26.23 -1.43
C PRO A 97 34.30 26.41 -2.89
N ALA A 98 32.96 26.30 -3.01
CA ALA A 98 31.98 26.97 -3.91
C ALA A 98 32.17 27.19 -5.45
N LYS A 99 31.23 26.65 -6.25
CA LYS A 99 30.38 27.39 -7.25
C LYS A 99 29.27 26.48 -7.85
N LYS A 100 28.04 27.01 -7.90
CA LYS A 100 26.74 26.34 -8.17
C LYS A 100 26.41 26.20 -9.67
N GLN A 101 25.77 25.08 -10.08
CA GLN A 101 25.03 24.95 -11.35
C GLN A 101 23.90 23.86 -11.31
N LYS A 102 22.65 24.35 -11.36
CA LYS A 102 21.33 23.86 -11.88
C LYS A 102 20.96 22.35 -12.05
N THR A 103 19.83 21.90 -11.45
CA THR A 103 18.95 20.79 -11.92
C THR A 103 17.46 21.01 -11.58
N ASN A 104 16.55 20.56 -12.48
CA ASN A 104 15.08 20.73 -12.50
C ASN A 104 14.30 19.60 -11.80
N SER A 105 13.05 19.95 -11.45
CA SER A 105 11.98 19.26 -10.73
C SER A 105 11.26 18.08 -11.40
N GLY A 106 10.56 17.31 -10.55
CA GLY A 106 9.65 16.22 -10.90
C GLY A 106 8.21 16.68 -11.20
N SER A 107 7.75 16.32 -12.39
CA SER A 107 6.58 15.43 -12.55
C SER A 107 7.18 14.04 -12.87
N SER A 108 6.40 13.00 -13.16
CA SER A 108 6.96 11.80 -13.83
C SER A 108 7.40 12.14 -15.27
N THR A 109 8.14 13.23 -15.44
CA THR A 109 8.67 13.70 -16.71
C THR A 109 9.91 12.90 -17.06
N ARG A 110 10.04 12.66 -18.36
CA ARG A 110 11.17 11.99 -19.01
C ARG A 110 12.51 12.33 -18.34
N PRO A 111 13.34 11.33 -17.96
CA PRO A 111 14.66 11.63 -17.44
C PRO A 111 15.45 12.35 -18.54
N LYS A 112 15.88 13.59 -18.26
CA LYS A 112 16.50 14.49 -19.24
C LYS A 112 17.63 13.77 -19.97
N SER A 113 17.56 13.75 -21.29
CA SER A 113 18.59 13.17 -22.15
C SER A 113 19.79 14.12 -22.22
N GLY A 114 20.98 13.63 -21.86
CA GLY A 114 22.25 14.16 -22.37
C GLY A 114 22.80 15.45 -21.75
N GLY A 115 22.66 15.69 -20.44
CA GLY A 115 23.35 16.78 -19.75
C GLY A 115 24.06 16.29 -18.48
N LYS A 116 25.31 16.73 -18.25
CA LYS A 116 26.06 16.52 -17.00
C LYS A 116 25.20 16.99 -15.81
N GLY A 117 24.56 16.07 -15.09
CA GLY A 117 23.69 16.36 -13.95
C GLY A 117 24.49 16.49 -12.66
N GLY A 118 24.41 17.67 -12.03
CA GLY A 118 25.10 18.02 -10.78
C GLY A 118 24.41 17.49 -9.52
N GLY A 119 24.18 16.18 -9.44
CA GLY A 119 23.81 15.49 -8.20
C GLY A 119 25.05 14.92 -7.49
N GLU A 120 24.98 14.76 -6.16
CA GLU A 120 26.03 14.04 -5.44
C GLU A 120 26.07 12.57 -5.91
N PRO A 121 27.25 12.03 -6.26
CA PRO A 121 27.40 10.63 -6.60
C PRO A 121 26.85 9.73 -5.50
N LYS A 122 25.92 8.84 -5.85
CA LYS A 122 25.30 7.86 -4.96
C LYS A 122 26.08 6.54 -4.91
N TRP A 123 26.83 6.23 -5.95
CA TRP A 123 27.66 5.04 -6.05
C TRP A 123 28.85 5.30 -6.97
N THR A 124 29.90 4.48 -6.82
CA THR A 124 31.09 4.49 -7.70
C THR A 124 31.03 3.33 -8.69
N THR A 125 30.59 2.15 -8.23
CA THR A 125 30.43 0.94 -9.03
C THR A 125 29.03 0.37 -8.84
N LEU A 126 28.42 -0.08 -9.94
CA LEU A 126 27.10 -0.69 -9.95
C LEU A 126 27.08 -1.84 -10.95
N VAL A 127 26.85 -3.06 -10.49
CA VAL A 127 26.71 -4.24 -11.35
C VAL A 127 25.41 -4.95 -10.99
N HIS A 128 24.58 -5.29 -11.99
CA HIS A 128 23.36 -6.06 -11.77
C HIS A 128 23.02 -6.87 -13.03
N SER A 129 22.13 -7.85 -12.90
CA SER A 129 21.79 -8.75 -14.01
C SER A 129 20.60 -8.27 -14.86
N GLY A 130 20.31 -6.96 -14.87
CA GLY A 130 19.15 -6.42 -15.57
C GLY A 130 17.82 -6.78 -14.90
N VAL A 131 16.85 -7.24 -15.69
CA VAL A 131 15.49 -7.57 -15.24
C VAL A 131 15.08 -8.96 -15.71
N LEU A 132 14.14 -9.58 -15.00
CA LEU A 132 13.52 -10.84 -15.39
C LEU A 132 12.22 -10.55 -16.14
N PHE A 133 12.17 -10.93 -17.42
CA PHE A 133 10.96 -10.85 -18.22
C PHE A 133 9.94 -11.94 -17.86
N PRO A 134 8.64 -11.66 -17.96
CA PRO A 134 7.62 -12.71 -17.89
C PRO A 134 7.82 -13.72 -19.03
N SER A 135 7.47 -14.98 -18.80
CA SER A 135 7.48 -16.00 -19.86
C SER A 135 6.63 -15.57 -21.06
N GLU A 136 7.03 -15.99 -22.26
CA GLU A 136 6.19 -15.85 -23.45
C GLU A 136 4.86 -16.57 -23.28
N TYR A 137 3.85 -16.08 -24.00
CA TYR A 137 2.53 -16.69 -23.98
C TYR A 137 2.58 -18.08 -24.63
N GLU A 138 1.94 -19.05 -23.97
CA GLU A 138 1.79 -20.42 -24.46
C GLU A 138 0.32 -20.60 -24.86
N PRO A 139 0.00 -20.62 -26.17
CA PRO A 139 -1.38 -20.76 -26.63
C PRO A 139 -1.97 -22.10 -26.20
N HIS A 140 -3.22 -22.07 -25.76
CA HIS A 140 -3.97 -23.25 -25.33
C HIS A 140 -4.94 -23.79 -26.39
N GLY A 141 -5.23 -23.02 -27.44
CA GLY A 141 -6.12 -23.42 -28.54
C GLY A 141 -7.61 -23.50 -28.19
N VAL A 142 -8.00 -23.12 -26.97
CA VAL A 142 -9.40 -23.12 -26.53
C VAL A 142 -10.16 -21.98 -27.21
N LYS A 143 -11.16 -22.35 -28.00
CA LYS A 143 -11.94 -21.42 -28.82
C LYS A 143 -12.91 -20.58 -27.99
N VAL A 144 -12.99 -19.29 -28.32
CA VAL A 144 -14.09 -18.42 -27.85
C VAL A 144 -15.35 -18.74 -28.64
N LEU A 145 -16.53 -18.64 -28.05
CA LEU A 145 -17.78 -18.76 -28.80
C LEU A 145 -18.27 -17.37 -29.17
N TYR A 146 -18.65 -17.17 -30.43
CA TYR A 146 -19.27 -15.94 -30.92
C TYR A 146 -20.62 -16.29 -31.54
N GLU A 147 -21.71 -15.76 -30.97
CA GLU A 147 -23.08 -16.17 -31.33
C GLU A 147 -23.27 -17.71 -31.25
N GLY A 148 -22.65 -18.33 -30.24
CA GLY A 148 -22.67 -19.78 -30.02
C GLY A 148 -21.75 -20.59 -30.95
N LYS A 149 -21.06 -19.96 -31.91
CA LYS A 149 -20.16 -20.65 -32.84
C LYS A 149 -18.70 -20.53 -32.39
N PRO A 150 -17.90 -21.61 -32.43
CA PRO A 150 -16.49 -21.54 -32.08
C PRO A 150 -15.71 -20.67 -33.07
N VAL A 151 -14.90 -19.76 -32.54
CA VAL A 151 -13.98 -18.90 -33.30
C VAL A 151 -12.56 -19.16 -32.85
N GLU A 152 -11.68 -19.38 -33.82
CA GLU A 152 -10.25 -19.54 -33.60
C GLU A 152 -9.57 -18.17 -33.51
N LEU A 153 -8.68 -18.01 -32.54
CA LEU A 153 -7.94 -16.79 -32.28
C LEU A 153 -6.46 -17.01 -32.59
N THR A 154 -5.77 -15.98 -33.06
CA THR A 154 -4.30 -16.01 -33.11
C THR A 154 -3.71 -16.06 -31.69
N PRO A 155 -2.45 -16.47 -31.50
CA PRO A 155 -1.80 -16.44 -30.19
C PRO A 155 -1.94 -15.11 -29.42
N GLU A 156 -1.78 -13.99 -30.13
CA GLU A 156 -1.91 -12.65 -29.55
C GLU A 156 -3.35 -12.33 -29.12
N GLN A 157 -4.32 -12.70 -29.95
CA GLN A 157 -5.75 -12.53 -29.64
C GLN A 157 -6.18 -13.44 -28.48
N GLU A 158 -5.66 -14.66 -28.44
CA GLU A 158 -5.94 -15.64 -27.38
C GLU A 158 -5.36 -15.19 -26.04
N GLU A 159 -4.16 -14.60 -26.02
CA GLU A 159 -3.56 -14.02 -24.81
C GLU A 159 -4.48 -12.95 -24.20
N VAL A 160 -4.97 -12.01 -25.01
CA VAL A 160 -5.88 -10.94 -24.57
C VAL A 160 -7.25 -11.48 -24.17
N ALA A 161 -7.80 -12.44 -24.91
CA ALA A 161 -9.05 -13.11 -24.55
C ALA A 161 -8.93 -13.85 -23.20
N SER A 162 -7.79 -14.47 -22.93
CA SER A 162 -7.49 -15.15 -21.66
C SER A 162 -7.44 -14.18 -20.48
N MET A 163 -6.84 -12.99 -20.67
CA MET A 163 -6.80 -11.94 -19.65
C MET A 163 -8.20 -11.44 -19.26
N PHE A 164 -9.14 -11.43 -20.20
CA PHE A 164 -10.53 -11.08 -19.93
C PHE A 164 -11.32 -12.26 -19.33
N ALA A 165 -11.14 -13.46 -19.88
CA ALA A 165 -11.84 -14.66 -19.42
C ALA A 165 -11.62 -14.91 -17.93
N ILE A 166 -10.38 -14.81 -17.44
CA ILE A 166 -10.06 -15.00 -16.01
C ILE A 166 -10.77 -14.00 -15.08
N MET A 167 -11.30 -12.90 -15.62
CA MET A 167 -12.00 -11.88 -14.85
C MET A 167 -13.48 -12.18 -14.63
N LYS A 168 -14.02 -13.24 -15.22
CA LYS A 168 -15.46 -13.59 -15.24
C LYS A 168 -16.18 -13.46 -13.89
N GLU A 169 -15.56 -13.90 -12.81
CA GLU A 169 -16.17 -13.90 -11.46
C GLU A 169 -15.74 -12.70 -10.59
N THR A 170 -15.18 -11.65 -11.19
CA THR A 170 -14.76 -10.44 -10.46
C THR A 170 -15.74 -9.29 -10.64
N ASP A 171 -15.75 -8.38 -9.67
CA ASP A 171 -16.64 -7.20 -9.68
C ASP A 171 -16.41 -6.29 -10.91
N TYR A 172 -15.23 -6.37 -11.55
CA TYR A 172 -14.91 -5.62 -12.78
C TYR A 172 -15.82 -5.97 -13.95
N MET A 173 -16.35 -7.19 -14.02
CA MET A 173 -17.26 -7.60 -15.10
C MET A 173 -18.61 -6.89 -15.04
N SER A 174 -18.94 -6.28 -13.89
CA SER A 174 -20.13 -5.45 -13.75
C SER A 174 -19.90 -3.99 -14.15
N LYS A 175 -18.65 -3.56 -14.37
CA LYS A 175 -18.28 -2.16 -14.58
C LYS A 175 -18.32 -1.78 -16.08
N PRO A 176 -19.20 -0.85 -16.51
CA PRO A 176 -19.30 -0.45 -17.91
C PRO A 176 -18.00 0.11 -18.50
N THR A 177 -17.28 0.93 -17.72
CA THR A 177 -15.97 1.49 -18.13
C THR A 177 -14.94 0.41 -18.41
N PHE A 178 -14.90 -0.65 -17.59
CA PHE A 178 -14.00 -1.78 -17.77
C PHE A 178 -14.29 -2.53 -19.07
N LEU A 179 -15.55 -2.91 -19.29
CA LEU A 179 -15.98 -3.62 -20.49
C LEU A 179 -15.73 -2.80 -21.76
N LYS A 180 -16.02 -1.49 -21.72
CA LYS A 180 -15.77 -0.57 -22.83
C LYS A 180 -14.29 -0.50 -23.19
N ASN A 181 -13.42 -0.22 -22.22
CA ASN A 181 -11.99 -0.09 -22.46
C ASN A 181 -11.35 -1.40 -22.92
N PHE A 182 -11.77 -2.53 -22.35
CA PHE A 182 -11.34 -3.84 -22.83
C PHE A 182 -11.76 -4.04 -24.29
N TRP A 183 -13.02 -3.77 -24.64
CA TRP A 183 -13.51 -3.96 -26.00
C TRP A 183 -12.81 -3.07 -27.02
N GLU A 184 -12.49 -1.83 -26.67
CA GLU A 184 -11.69 -0.93 -27.51
C GLU A 184 -10.33 -1.54 -27.82
N GLY A 185 -9.58 -1.98 -26.81
CA GLY A 185 -8.28 -2.62 -27.01
C GLY A 185 -8.38 -3.97 -27.73
N PHE A 186 -9.37 -4.80 -27.41
CA PHE A 186 -9.53 -6.11 -28.02
C PHE A 186 -9.87 -6.01 -29.50
N LYS A 187 -10.69 -5.02 -29.93
CA LYS A 187 -10.93 -4.75 -31.35
C LYS A 187 -9.66 -4.41 -32.12
N GLU A 188 -8.73 -3.67 -31.51
CA GLU A 188 -7.45 -3.33 -32.14
C GLU A 188 -6.63 -4.60 -32.39
N VAL A 189 -6.58 -5.50 -31.42
CA VAL A 189 -5.87 -6.79 -31.49
C VAL A 189 -6.54 -7.77 -32.47
N LEU A 190 -7.87 -7.78 -32.53
CA LEU A 190 -8.63 -8.59 -33.49
C LEU A 190 -8.41 -8.11 -34.93
N GLY A 191 -8.31 -6.79 -35.13
CA GLY A 191 -8.20 -6.15 -36.42
C GLY A 191 -9.55 -6.01 -37.16
N ARG A 192 -9.56 -5.15 -38.20
CA ARG A 192 -10.79 -4.74 -38.90
C ARG A 192 -11.56 -5.88 -39.58
N GLY A 193 -10.87 -6.92 -40.02
CA GLY A 193 -11.46 -8.06 -40.77
C GLY A 193 -12.04 -9.18 -39.90
N HIS A 194 -11.88 -9.14 -38.58
CA HIS A 194 -12.22 -10.27 -37.72
C HIS A 194 -13.74 -10.55 -37.63
N VAL A 195 -14.14 -11.80 -37.44
CA VAL A 195 -15.56 -12.20 -37.33
C VAL A 195 -16.26 -11.66 -36.07
N ILE A 196 -15.51 -11.55 -34.98
CA ILE A 196 -15.99 -10.98 -33.71
C ILE A 196 -16.16 -9.47 -33.84
N LYS A 197 -17.42 -8.98 -33.76
CA LYS A 197 -17.77 -7.55 -33.91
C LYS A 197 -18.46 -6.94 -32.69
N ASP A 198 -18.82 -7.75 -31.71
CA ASP A 198 -19.53 -7.30 -30.51
C ASP A 198 -19.12 -8.14 -29.29
N LEU A 199 -18.67 -7.46 -28.23
CA LEU A 199 -18.29 -8.12 -26.98
C LEU A 199 -19.47 -8.87 -26.34
N ALA A 200 -20.69 -8.34 -26.43
CA ALA A 200 -21.86 -8.94 -25.79
C ALA A 200 -22.27 -10.28 -26.42
N LYS A 201 -21.80 -10.56 -27.63
CA LYS A 201 -22.04 -11.80 -28.37
C LYS A 201 -20.93 -12.84 -28.16
N CYS A 202 -19.88 -12.49 -27.42
CA CYS A 202 -18.79 -13.38 -27.08
C CYS A 202 -19.09 -14.14 -25.80
N ASP A 203 -18.82 -15.44 -25.80
CA ASP A 203 -18.79 -16.27 -24.60
C ASP A 203 -17.37 -16.81 -24.39
N PHE A 204 -16.74 -16.32 -23.32
CA PHE A 204 -15.40 -16.67 -22.87
C PHE A 204 -15.39 -17.80 -21.84
N THR A 205 -16.55 -18.38 -21.51
CA THR A 205 -16.69 -19.47 -20.53
C THR A 205 -15.76 -20.66 -20.83
N PRO A 206 -15.60 -21.14 -22.08
CA PRO A 206 -14.68 -22.24 -22.36
C PRO A 206 -13.23 -21.93 -21.94
N ILE A 207 -12.76 -20.71 -22.22
CA ILE A 207 -11.42 -20.26 -21.83
C ILE A 207 -11.32 -20.15 -20.30
N TYR A 208 -12.33 -19.56 -19.64
CA TYR A 208 -12.37 -19.46 -18.18
C TYR A 208 -12.27 -20.83 -17.51
N ASP A 209 -13.12 -21.78 -17.93
CA ASP A 209 -13.16 -23.13 -17.35
C ASP A 209 -11.84 -23.87 -17.55
N HIS A 210 -11.21 -23.72 -18.72
CA HIS A 210 -9.87 -24.24 -18.98
C HIS A 210 -8.83 -23.65 -18.03
N LEU A 211 -8.80 -22.32 -17.88
CA LEU A 211 -7.85 -21.65 -16.99
C LEU A 211 -8.07 -22.03 -15.51
N MET A 212 -9.32 -22.23 -15.10
CA MET A 212 -9.64 -22.73 -13.76
C MET A 212 -9.17 -24.17 -13.56
N ALA A 213 -9.37 -25.04 -14.55
CA ALA A 213 -8.85 -26.41 -14.52
C ALA A 213 -7.31 -26.45 -14.45
N GLU A 214 -6.61 -25.62 -15.21
CA GLU A 214 -5.13 -25.50 -15.15
C GLU A 214 -4.65 -24.99 -13.78
N ARG A 215 -5.38 -24.03 -13.20
CA ARG A 215 -5.11 -23.56 -11.83
C ARG A 215 -5.28 -24.69 -10.81
N ASP A 216 -6.36 -25.47 -10.94
CA ASP A 216 -6.67 -26.53 -9.99
C ASP A 216 -5.69 -27.72 -10.14
N LYS A 217 -5.22 -28.03 -11.36
CA LYS A 217 -4.09 -28.96 -11.60
C LYS A 217 -2.82 -28.48 -10.89
N LYS A 218 -2.45 -27.20 -11.01
CA LYS A 218 -1.29 -26.63 -10.31
C LYS A 218 -1.43 -26.70 -8.78
N LYS A 219 -2.64 -26.51 -8.26
CA LYS A 219 -2.94 -26.66 -6.83
C LYS A 219 -2.86 -28.11 -6.38
N ALA A 220 -3.23 -29.06 -7.22
CA ALA A 220 -3.18 -30.50 -6.95
C ALA A 220 -1.76 -31.09 -6.99
N LEU A 221 -0.76 -30.36 -7.50
CA LEU A 221 0.64 -30.79 -7.47
C LEU A 221 1.08 -31.18 -6.05
N THR A 222 1.85 -32.26 -5.97
CA THR A 222 2.42 -32.78 -4.72
C THR A 222 3.37 -31.76 -4.08
N LYS A 223 3.67 -31.97 -2.80
CA LYS A 223 4.59 -31.09 -2.07
C LYS A 223 6.00 -31.17 -2.67
N GLU A 224 6.39 -32.35 -3.12
CA GLU A 224 7.67 -32.66 -3.74
C GLU A 224 7.81 -31.97 -5.10
N GLU A 225 6.79 -32.05 -5.96
CA GLU A 225 6.77 -31.35 -7.26
C GLU A 225 6.82 -29.83 -7.08
N LYS A 226 6.01 -29.28 -6.16
CA LYS A 226 6.03 -27.85 -5.83
C LYS A 226 7.40 -27.40 -5.32
N ALA A 227 8.07 -28.23 -4.52
CA ALA A 227 9.42 -27.96 -4.03
C ALA A 227 10.45 -27.98 -5.18
N ALA A 228 10.38 -28.96 -6.08
CA ALA A 228 11.26 -29.05 -7.25
C ALA A 228 11.11 -27.84 -8.18
N ILE A 229 9.87 -27.46 -8.51
CA ILE A 229 9.55 -26.25 -9.30
C ILE A 229 10.11 -25.00 -8.63
N LYS A 230 9.96 -24.90 -7.30
CA LYS A 230 10.49 -23.77 -6.53
C LYS A 230 12.02 -23.69 -6.59
N VAL A 231 12.73 -24.82 -6.49
CA VAL A 231 14.21 -24.85 -6.58
C VAL A 231 14.67 -24.40 -7.97
N GLN A 232 14.06 -24.91 -9.03
CA GLN A 232 14.37 -24.49 -10.41
C GLN A 232 14.11 -23.00 -10.63
N LYS A 233 12.96 -22.51 -10.16
CA LYS A 233 12.62 -21.08 -10.20
C LYS A 233 13.60 -20.24 -9.40
N ASP A 234 13.93 -20.63 -8.17
CA ASP A 234 14.85 -19.89 -7.31
C ASP A 234 16.24 -19.79 -7.93
N ALA A 235 16.72 -20.85 -8.59
CA ALA A 235 17.98 -20.89 -9.32
C ALA A 235 17.98 -19.99 -10.56
N ALA A 236 16.92 -20.06 -11.39
CA ALA A 236 16.78 -19.21 -12.59
C ALA A 236 16.72 -17.71 -12.24
N GLU A 237 16.11 -17.38 -11.09
CA GLU A 237 15.97 -16.02 -10.60
C GLU A 237 17.18 -15.51 -9.80
N ALA A 238 18.11 -16.40 -9.40
CA ALA A 238 19.15 -16.10 -8.42
C ALA A 238 20.00 -14.87 -8.80
N LYS A 239 20.37 -14.76 -10.08
CA LYS A 239 21.19 -13.66 -10.60
C LYS A 239 20.51 -12.29 -10.58
N TYR A 240 19.17 -12.24 -10.62
CA TYR A 240 18.41 -10.99 -10.61
C TYR A 240 18.06 -10.49 -9.21
N LYS A 241 18.18 -11.36 -8.20
CA LYS A 241 17.84 -11.04 -6.81
C LYS A 241 18.83 -10.08 -6.13
N HIS A 242 20.01 -9.87 -6.71
CA HIS A 242 21.06 -9.05 -6.13
C HIS A 242 21.74 -8.16 -7.16
N ALA A 243 22.23 -7.03 -6.69
CA ALA A 243 23.14 -6.13 -7.37
C ALA A 243 24.41 -5.98 -6.51
N LEU A 244 25.53 -5.60 -7.12
CA LEU A 244 26.75 -5.22 -6.45
C LEU A 244 26.88 -3.70 -6.53
N VAL A 245 26.82 -3.03 -5.38
CA VAL A 245 26.95 -1.57 -5.26
C VAL A 245 28.17 -1.29 -4.40
N ASP A 246 29.20 -0.65 -4.97
CA ASP A 246 30.46 -0.35 -4.26
C ASP A 246 31.08 -1.56 -3.55
N GLY A 247 31.04 -2.72 -4.23
CA GLY A 247 31.56 -3.99 -3.72
C GLY A 247 30.65 -4.69 -2.70
N ARG A 248 29.50 -4.10 -2.33
CA ARG A 248 28.52 -4.68 -1.42
C ARG A 248 27.38 -5.33 -2.19
N GLN A 249 27.05 -6.56 -1.84
CA GLN A 249 25.90 -7.26 -2.40
C GLN A 249 24.61 -6.73 -1.76
N GLU A 250 23.75 -6.13 -2.57
CA GLU A 250 22.46 -5.55 -2.16
C GLU A 250 21.32 -6.31 -2.83
N GLN A 251 20.23 -6.55 -2.09
CA GLN A 251 19.05 -7.20 -2.68
C GLN A 251 18.37 -6.25 -3.67
N VAL A 252 17.84 -6.77 -4.78
CA VAL A 252 16.98 -6.03 -5.71
C VAL A 252 15.51 -6.23 -5.33
N GLY A 253 14.72 -5.17 -5.33
CA GLY A 253 13.32 -5.19 -4.90
C GLY A 253 12.41 -5.85 -5.94
N ASN A 254 12.16 -5.14 -7.04
CA ASN A 254 11.17 -5.51 -8.05
C ASN A 254 11.82 -5.82 -9.42
N PHE A 255 12.75 -6.78 -9.44
CA PHE A 255 13.48 -7.18 -10.66
C PHE A 255 12.62 -7.86 -11.74
N ARG A 256 11.38 -8.25 -11.43
CA ARG A 256 10.46 -8.87 -12.40
C ARG A 256 9.68 -7.80 -13.14
N VAL A 257 9.74 -7.83 -14.47
CA VAL A 257 8.91 -7.00 -15.32
C VAL A 257 7.45 -7.46 -15.18
N GLU A 258 6.52 -6.52 -15.07
CA GLU A 258 5.09 -6.83 -14.92
C GLU A 258 4.60 -7.60 -16.17
N PRO A 259 3.85 -8.72 -16.01
CA PRO A 259 3.26 -9.43 -17.13
C PRO A 259 2.15 -8.59 -17.79
N PRO A 260 1.90 -8.78 -19.10
CA PRO A 260 0.74 -8.18 -19.74
C PRO A 260 -0.55 -8.63 -19.02
N SER A 261 -1.51 -7.73 -18.91
CA SER A 261 -2.75 -7.94 -18.15
C SER A 261 -3.78 -6.86 -18.45
N LEU A 262 -4.99 -6.93 -17.89
CA LEU A 262 -5.92 -5.80 -17.92
C LEU A 262 -5.63 -4.82 -16.77
N PHE A 263 -5.73 -3.52 -17.05
CA PHE A 263 -5.53 -2.48 -16.06
C PHE A 263 -6.67 -2.47 -15.04
N ARG A 264 -6.33 -2.70 -13.77
CA ARG A 264 -7.28 -2.78 -12.65
C ARG A 264 -7.11 -1.56 -11.75
N GLY A 265 -7.35 -0.38 -12.31
CA GLY A 265 -7.31 0.88 -11.58
C GLY A 265 -8.31 0.89 -10.42
N ARG A 266 -7.90 1.41 -9.26
CA ARG A 266 -8.74 1.44 -8.05
C ARG A 266 -9.88 2.45 -8.18
N GLY A 267 -10.98 2.20 -7.48
CA GLY A 267 -12.18 3.03 -7.54
C GLY A 267 -12.85 3.04 -8.92
N GLU A 268 -13.36 4.20 -9.32
CA GLU A 268 -13.95 4.46 -10.63
C GLU A 268 -12.91 5.01 -11.61
N HIS A 269 -11.79 4.30 -11.74
CA HIS A 269 -10.69 4.71 -12.61
C HIS A 269 -11.08 4.70 -14.10
N PRO A 270 -10.94 5.81 -14.85
CA PRO A 270 -11.42 5.90 -16.24
C PRO A 270 -10.72 4.95 -17.21
N LYS A 271 -9.47 4.56 -16.91
CA LYS A 271 -8.67 3.58 -17.70
C LYS A 271 -8.82 2.11 -17.32
N MET A 272 -9.66 1.75 -16.33
CA MET A 272 -9.83 0.33 -15.96
C MET A 272 -10.23 -0.52 -17.18
N GLY A 273 -9.71 -1.74 -17.32
CA GLY A 273 -9.98 -2.61 -18.46
C GLY A 273 -9.08 -2.39 -19.68
N LYS A 274 -8.29 -1.31 -19.74
CA LYS A 274 -7.29 -1.14 -20.81
C LYS A 274 -6.24 -2.25 -20.76
N ILE A 275 -5.78 -2.69 -21.93
CA ILE A 275 -4.74 -3.73 -22.04
C ILE A 275 -3.39 -3.13 -21.64
N LYS A 276 -2.74 -3.70 -20.62
CA LYS A 276 -1.33 -3.47 -20.31
C LYS A 276 -0.50 -4.35 -21.23
N GLN A 277 0.31 -3.74 -22.07
CA GLN A 277 1.09 -4.45 -23.07
C GLN A 277 2.33 -5.11 -22.46
N ARG A 278 2.84 -6.12 -23.16
CA ARG A 278 4.10 -6.79 -22.80
C ARG A 278 5.27 -5.85 -23.05
N VAL A 279 6.15 -5.74 -22.05
CA VAL A 279 7.36 -4.92 -22.10
C VAL A 279 8.53 -5.78 -22.57
N TYR A 280 9.29 -5.27 -23.54
CA TYR A 280 10.44 -5.95 -24.14
C TYR A 280 11.74 -5.17 -23.89
N PRO A 281 12.94 -5.74 -24.19
CA PRO A 281 14.21 -5.02 -24.01
C PRO A 281 14.25 -3.64 -24.65
N ARG A 282 13.65 -3.50 -25.85
CA ARG A 282 13.55 -2.24 -26.59
C ARG A 282 12.78 -1.12 -25.87
N ASP A 283 12.06 -1.45 -24.81
CA ASP A 283 11.28 -0.50 -23.99
C ASP A 283 12.00 -0.08 -22.70
N ILE A 284 13.03 -0.85 -22.30
CA ILE A 284 13.71 -0.75 -21.00
C ILE A 284 15.03 -0.01 -21.12
N THR A 285 15.21 1.00 -20.27
CA THR A 285 16.50 1.66 -20.03
C THR A 285 17.19 1.02 -18.84
N ILE A 286 18.45 0.64 -19.00
CA ILE A 286 19.31 0.08 -17.94
C ILE A 286 20.23 1.18 -17.40
N ASN A 287 20.46 1.23 -16.09
CA ASN A 287 21.48 2.07 -15.47
C ASN A 287 22.46 1.22 -14.67
N ILE A 288 23.72 1.27 -15.09
CA ILE A 288 24.77 0.36 -14.61
C ILE A 288 26.11 1.10 -14.56
N GLY A 289 27.11 0.58 -13.85
CA GLY A 289 28.46 1.14 -13.83
C GLY A 289 29.09 1.19 -15.22
N ARG A 290 29.93 2.21 -15.47
CA ARG A 290 30.56 2.41 -16.79
C ARG A 290 31.39 1.21 -17.24
N ASP A 291 32.08 0.58 -16.30
CA ASP A 291 32.99 -0.55 -16.56
C ASP A 291 32.32 -1.91 -16.26
N ALA A 292 31.03 -1.91 -15.95
CA ALA A 292 30.29 -3.13 -15.64
C ALA A 292 29.83 -3.84 -16.92
N PRO A 293 29.74 -5.19 -16.91
CA PRO A 293 29.19 -5.92 -18.04
C PRO A 293 27.71 -5.57 -18.23
N ILE A 294 27.34 -5.19 -19.45
CA ILE A 294 25.95 -4.87 -19.79
C ILE A 294 25.10 -6.14 -19.64
N PRO A 295 23.94 -6.08 -18.95
CA PRO A 295 23.12 -7.26 -18.73
C PRO A 295 22.62 -7.90 -20.02
N GLU A 296 22.65 -9.23 -20.09
CA GLU A 296 22.05 -9.98 -21.20
C GLU A 296 20.53 -10.12 -21.05
N HIS A 297 19.83 -10.31 -22.17
CA HIS A 297 18.39 -10.58 -22.20
C HIS A 297 18.04 -11.73 -23.15
N PRO A 298 16.91 -12.44 -22.93
CA PRO A 298 16.60 -13.66 -23.67
C PRO A 298 16.08 -13.47 -25.10
N TYR A 299 15.92 -12.24 -25.59
CA TYR A 299 15.33 -11.93 -26.90
C TYR A 299 16.39 -11.75 -28.01
N PRO A 300 16.62 -12.72 -28.91
CA PRO A 300 17.62 -12.58 -29.97
C PRO A 300 17.29 -11.43 -30.91
N GLY A 301 18.32 -10.70 -31.36
CA GLY A 301 18.17 -9.57 -32.28
C GLY A 301 17.60 -8.28 -31.67
N GLN A 302 17.07 -8.32 -30.45
CA GLN A 302 16.69 -7.11 -29.73
C GLN A 302 17.88 -6.48 -29.00
N ARG A 303 17.72 -5.21 -28.63
CA ARG A 303 18.67 -4.46 -27.80
C ARG A 303 17.88 -3.73 -26.70
N TRP A 304 18.54 -3.43 -25.60
CA TRP A 304 18.03 -2.48 -24.62
C TRP A 304 17.69 -1.15 -25.29
N LYS A 305 16.64 -0.48 -24.82
CA LYS A 305 16.27 0.86 -25.30
C LYS A 305 17.43 1.84 -25.19
N GLU A 306 18.07 1.82 -24.03
CA GLU A 306 19.19 2.69 -23.68
C GLU A 306 19.97 2.05 -22.52
N VAL A 307 21.30 2.23 -22.51
CA VAL A 307 22.16 1.90 -21.37
C VAL A 307 22.79 3.20 -20.86
N ARG A 308 22.57 3.50 -19.59
CA ARG A 308 23.06 4.69 -18.88
C ARG A 308 24.05 4.32 -17.79
N HIS A 309 24.84 5.31 -17.40
CA HIS A 309 25.82 5.24 -16.32
C HIS A 309 25.70 6.46 -15.42
N ASP A 310 24.47 6.77 -15.01
CA ASP A 310 24.14 7.90 -14.15
C ASP A 310 24.31 7.49 -12.69
N ASN A 311 25.41 7.91 -12.09
CA ASN A 311 25.73 7.63 -10.71
C ASN A 311 25.10 8.60 -9.71
N THR A 312 24.25 9.52 -10.15
CA THR A 312 23.53 10.45 -9.27
C THR A 312 22.17 9.91 -8.81
N VAL A 313 21.76 8.75 -9.35
CA VAL A 313 20.47 8.09 -9.10
C VAL A 313 20.66 6.66 -8.60
N THR A 314 19.61 6.08 -8.00
CA THR A 314 19.67 4.73 -7.37
C THR A 314 18.80 3.68 -8.06
N TRP A 315 18.11 4.00 -9.16
CA TRP A 315 17.35 3.02 -9.95
C TRP A 315 18.29 2.21 -10.85
N LEU A 316 17.93 0.94 -11.07
CA LEU A 316 18.69 -0.02 -11.88
C LEU A 316 18.17 -0.12 -13.30
N ALA A 317 16.85 -0.01 -13.46
CA ALA A 317 16.19 -0.01 -14.76
C ALA A 317 14.90 0.78 -14.70
N PHE A 318 14.42 1.28 -15.84
CA PHE A 318 13.06 1.82 -15.94
C PHE A 318 12.48 1.64 -17.33
N TRP A 319 11.16 1.73 -17.43
CA TRP A 319 10.40 1.81 -18.69
C TRP A 319 9.17 2.71 -18.52
N LYS A 320 8.51 3.06 -19.62
CA LYS A 320 7.25 3.80 -19.58
C LYS A 320 6.10 2.87 -19.25
N ASP A 321 5.16 3.30 -18.42
CA ASP A 321 3.92 2.56 -18.20
C ASP A 321 3.10 2.48 -19.51
N THR A 322 2.58 1.30 -19.83
CA THR A 322 1.89 1.04 -21.10
C THR A 322 0.48 1.60 -21.14
N VAL A 323 -0.13 1.87 -19.99
CA VAL A 323 -1.48 2.45 -19.85
C VAL A 323 -1.41 3.97 -19.65
N ASN A 324 -0.39 4.41 -18.90
CA ASN A 324 -0.10 5.82 -18.62
C ASN A 324 1.30 6.18 -19.16
N PRO A 325 1.45 6.54 -20.44
CA PRO A 325 2.77 6.83 -21.03
C PRO A 325 3.50 8.05 -20.43
N LYS A 326 2.80 8.85 -19.61
CA LYS A 326 3.36 9.93 -18.80
C LYS A 326 4.07 9.41 -17.54
N GLU A 327 3.85 8.16 -17.15
CA GLU A 327 4.44 7.56 -15.95
C GLU A 327 5.57 6.60 -16.32
N TYR A 328 6.50 6.43 -15.38
CA TYR A 328 7.63 5.51 -15.49
C TYR A 328 7.56 4.46 -14.39
N LYS A 329 7.89 3.23 -14.75
CA LYS A 329 8.09 2.10 -13.83
C LYS A 329 9.58 1.91 -13.63
N TYR A 330 10.00 1.77 -12.37
CA TYR A 330 11.41 1.67 -11.99
C TYR A 330 11.70 0.36 -11.28
N VAL A 331 12.93 -0.14 -11.45
CA VAL A 331 13.50 -1.22 -10.65
C VAL A 331 14.47 -0.62 -9.65
N TRP A 332 14.23 -0.87 -8.36
CA TRP A 332 15.04 -0.36 -7.26
C TRP A 332 15.73 -1.49 -6.50
N LEU A 333 16.73 -1.13 -5.69
CA LEU A 333 17.20 -1.99 -4.62
C LEU A 333 16.07 -2.27 -3.62
N GLY A 334 16.17 -3.41 -2.94
CA GLY A 334 15.19 -3.87 -1.96
C GLY A 334 15.19 -3.01 -0.69
N ALA A 335 14.11 -3.12 0.08
CA ALA A 335 13.92 -2.36 1.32
C ALA A 335 14.97 -2.62 2.41
N THR A 336 15.75 -3.69 2.28
CA THR A 336 16.86 -4.05 3.19
C THR A 336 18.20 -3.45 2.77
N SER A 337 18.25 -2.78 1.60
CA SER A 337 19.48 -2.19 1.09
C SER A 337 19.93 -1.00 1.93
N SER A 338 21.23 -0.73 1.90
CA SER A 338 21.84 0.42 2.57
C SER A 338 21.17 1.75 2.19
N PHE A 339 20.96 2.02 0.90
CA PHE A 339 20.30 3.25 0.45
C PHE A 339 18.87 3.39 0.99
N LYS A 340 18.09 2.31 1.00
CA LYS A 340 16.73 2.35 1.53
C LYS A 340 16.71 2.49 3.04
N ALA A 341 17.60 1.82 3.76
CA ALA A 341 17.74 1.97 5.21
C ALA A 341 18.14 3.40 5.62
N GLU A 342 19.08 4.01 4.90
CA GLU A 342 19.51 5.40 5.15
C GLU A 342 18.38 6.41 4.86
N SER A 343 17.71 6.27 3.72
CA SER A 343 16.55 7.11 3.38
C SER A 343 15.43 6.98 4.43
N ASP A 344 15.13 5.75 4.88
CA ASP A 344 14.12 5.49 5.90
C ASP A 344 14.51 6.10 7.26
N LEU A 345 15.77 5.99 7.69
CA LEU A 345 16.30 6.66 8.88
C LEU A 345 16.17 8.19 8.77
N LEU A 346 16.65 8.78 7.67
CA LEU A 346 16.60 10.23 7.45
C LEU A 346 15.17 10.76 7.42
N LYS A 347 14.22 10.00 6.85
CA LYS A 347 12.79 10.31 6.89
C LYS A 347 12.29 10.47 8.34
N TYR A 348 12.64 9.54 9.23
CA TYR A 348 12.24 9.63 10.64
C TYR A 348 13.00 10.72 11.39
N GLU A 349 14.28 10.97 11.10
CA GLU A 349 15.03 12.10 11.68
C GLU A 349 14.44 13.46 11.28
N LYS A 350 14.00 13.63 10.02
CA LYS A 350 13.25 14.83 9.60
C LYS A 350 11.96 15.01 10.41
N ALA A 351 11.24 13.91 10.65
CA ALA A 351 10.02 13.93 11.44
C ALA A 351 10.29 14.24 12.94
N ARG A 352 11.39 13.72 13.50
CA ARG A 352 11.83 14.07 14.86
C ARG A 352 12.22 15.54 14.96
N LYS A 353 12.97 16.05 13.99
CA LYS A 353 13.34 17.47 13.92
C LYS A 353 12.10 18.37 13.90
N LEU A 354 11.02 17.98 13.22
CA LEU A 354 9.76 18.74 13.23
C LEU A 354 9.21 18.96 14.66
N LYS A 355 9.46 18.06 15.61
CA LYS A 355 9.06 18.22 17.02
C LYS A 355 9.56 19.52 17.63
N ASP A 356 10.78 19.94 17.29
CA ASP A 356 11.40 21.16 17.82
C ASP A 356 10.79 22.44 17.19
N TYR A 357 10.21 22.33 15.99
CA TYR A 357 9.65 23.46 15.24
C TYR A 357 8.12 23.54 15.31
N ILE A 358 7.44 22.44 15.68
CA ILE A 358 6.00 22.31 15.54
C ILE A 358 5.24 23.38 16.34
N THR A 359 5.74 23.76 17.52
CA THR A 359 5.12 24.79 18.37
C THR A 359 5.08 26.14 17.66
N ASP A 360 6.18 26.54 17.01
CA ASP A 360 6.25 27.83 16.32
C ASP A 360 5.53 27.80 14.97
N ILE A 361 5.55 26.66 14.26
CA ILE A 361 4.70 26.44 13.08
C ILE A 361 3.22 26.59 13.45
N ARG A 362 2.80 26.04 14.59
CA ARG A 362 1.43 26.17 15.11
C ARG A 362 1.06 27.60 15.45
N LYS A 363 1.97 28.38 16.05
CA LYS A 363 1.75 29.81 16.27
C LYS A 363 1.65 30.58 14.94
N ASN A 364 2.48 30.25 13.96
CA ASN A 364 2.50 30.90 12.66
C ASN A 364 1.17 30.71 11.92
N TYR A 365 0.71 29.47 11.73
CA TYR A 365 -0.54 29.26 10.99
C TYR A 365 -1.75 29.85 11.74
N LYS A 366 -1.73 29.91 13.08
CA LYS A 366 -2.79 30.55 13.88
C LYS A 366 -2.88 32.05 13.60
N ARG A 367 -1.73 32.73 13.54
CA ARG A 367 -1.65 34.14 13.13
C ARG A 367 -2.15 34.32 11.69
N ASP A 368 -1.81 33.39 10.79
CA ASP A 368 -2.18 33.50 9.38
C ASP A 368 -3.69 33.41 9.14
N TRP A 369 -4.47 32.80 10.05
CA TRP A 369 -5.94 32.80 9.99
C TRP A 369 -6.57 34.20 10.06
N GLU A 370 -5.88 35.13 10.71
CA GLU A 370 -6.31 36.52 10.88
C GLU A 370 -5.70 37.46 9.83
N SER A 371 -4.85 36.94 8.94
CA SER A 371 -4.20 37.70 7.88
C SER A 371 -5.21 38.35 6.93
N SER A 372 -4.88 39.54 6.42
CA SER A 372 -5.59 40.17 5.29
C SER A 372 -5.27 39.48 3.96
N ASP A 373 -4.13 38.82 3.85
CA ASP A 373 -3.72 38.02 2.69
C ASP A 373 -4.47 36.68 2.68
N VAL A 374 -5.34 36.51 1.67
CA VAL A 374 -6.16 35.31 1.47
C VAL A 374 -5.29 34.07 1.25
N ARG A 375 -4.15 34.19 0.56
CA ARG A 375 -3.25 33.06 0.32
C ARG A 375 -2.68 32.54 1.62
N LYS A 376 -2.15 33.43 2.48
CA LYS A 376 -1.68 33.06 3.82
C LYS A 376 -2.78 32.41 4.66
N LYS A 377 -4.00 32.95 4.61
CA LYS A 377 -5.14 32.40 5.34
C LYS A 377 -5.49 30.98 4.90
N GLN A 378 -5.58 30.75 3.59
CA GLN A 378 -5.85 29.42 3.03
C GLN A 378 -4.73 28.44 3.36
N MET A 379 -3.46 28.84 3.20
CA MET A 379 -2.31 27.99 3.56
C MET A 379 -2.27 27.68 5.05
N GLY A 380 -2.56 28.65 5.92
CA GLY A 380 -2.62 28.45 7.37
C GLY A 380 -3.71 27.44 7.78
N VAL A 381 -4.87 27.46 7.12
CA VAL A 381 -5.93 26.46 7.35
C VAL A 381 -5.52 25.09 6.80
N ALA A 382 -4.87 25.03 5.63
CA ALA A 382 -4.39 23.77 5.07
C ALA A 382 -3.30 23.11 5.92
N VAL A 383 -2.31 23.88 6.42
CA VAL A 383 -1.30 23.37 7.37
C VAL A 383 -1.95 22.86 8.64
N TYR A 384 -2.99 23.54 9.14
CA TYR A 384 -3.78 23.05 10.29
C TYR A 384 -4.44 21.70 10.01
N PHE A 385 -5.04 21.50 8.83
CA PHE A 385 -5.60 20.20 8.45
C PHE A 385 -4.53 19.11 8.31
N LEU A 386 -3.34 19.42 7.78
CA LEU A 386 -2.22 18.48 7.74
C LEU A 386 -1.72 18.12 9.15
N ASP A 387 -1.57 19.10 10.04
CA ASP A 387 -1.11 18.90 11.42
C ASP A 387 -2.13 18.16 12.29
N LYS A 388 -3.41 18.52 12.23
CA LYS A 388 -4.42 17.96 13.15
C LYS A 388 -5.12 16.72 12.64
N LEU A 389 -5.31 16.61 11.33
CA LEU A 389 -6.11 15.54 10.73
C LEU A 389 -5.25 14.53 9.95
N ALA A 390 -3.93 14.75 9.86
CA ALA A 390 -2.98 13.90 9.14
C ALA A 390 -3.40 13.60 7.68
N LEU A 391 -4.10 14.56 7.05
CA LEU A 391 -4.49 14.47 5.65
C LEU A 391 -3.24 14.35 4.76
N ARG A 392 -3.40 13.70 3.61
CA ARG A 392 -2.39 13.78 2.55
C ARG A 392 -2.52 15.12 1.85
N ALA A 393 -1.44 15.64 1.30
CA ALA A 393 -1.47 16.92 0.58
C ALA A 393 -2.47 16.92 -0.58
N GLY A 394 -2.47 15.88 -1.42
CA GLY A 394 -3.23 15.90 -2.66
C GLY A 394 -2.50 16.72 -3.72
N HIS A 395 -2.31 16.13 -4.89
CA HIS A 395 -1.81 16.82 -6.07
C HIS A 395 -2.94 16.88 -7.10
N GLU A 396 -2.91 17.88 -7.96
CA GLU A 396 -3.86 17.94 -9.07
C GLU A 396 -3.75 16.68 -9.93
N LYS A 397 -4.91 16.23 -10.40
CA LYS A 397 -5.05 15.03 -11.20
C LYS A 397 -5.58 15.41 -12.57
N ASP A 398 -5.11 14.69 -13.58
CA ASP A 398 -5.67 14.79 -14.92
C ASP A 398 -7.02 14.04 -15.01
N ASP A 399 -7.83 14.33 -16.03
CA ASP A 399 -9.10 13.64 -16.34
C ASP A 399 -8.95 12.11 -16.60
N ASP A 400 -7.70 11.65 -16.69
CA ASP A 400 -7.27 10.28 -16.95
C ASP A 400 -7.11 9.43 -15.68
N GLU A 401 -7.35 10.01 -14.49
CA GLU A 401 -7.22 9.37 -13.18
C GLU A 401 -8.57 9.27 -12.44
N ALA A 402 -8.62 8.45 -11.39
CA ALA A 402 -9.77 8.45 -10.48
C ALA A 402 -9.85 9.78 -9.71
N ASP A 403 -11.06 10.37 -9.65
CA ASP A 403 -11.36 11.61 -8.90
C ASP A 403 -11.21 11.37 -7.40
N THR A 404 -10.02 11.70 -6.90
CA THR A 404 -9.67 11.57 -5.49
C THR A 404 -8.90 12.81 -5.08
N VAL A 405 -9.14 13.29 -3.87
CA VAL A 405 -8.57 14.55 -3.39
C VAL A 405 -7.70 14.34 -2.14
N GLY A 406 -6.81 15.30 -1.89
CA GLY A 406 -6.15 15.51 -0.59
C GLY A 406 -6.39 16.94 -0.11
N CYS A 407 -5.71 17.32 0.97
CA CYS A 407 -5.87 18.61 1.65
C CYS A 407 -5.86 19.83 0.70
N CYS A 408 -4.82 19.98 -0.11
CA CYS A 408 -4.62 21.07 -1.06
C CYS A 408 -5.58 21.01 -2.26
N THR A 409 -6.24 19.88 -2.49
CA THR A 409 -7.16 19.67 -3.62
C THR A 409 -8.59 19.39 -3.18
N LEU A 410 -8.93 19.71 -1.92
CA LEU A 410 -10.30 19.64 -1.44
C LEU A 410 -11.17 20.57 -2.30
N LYS A 411 -12.35 20.10 -2.69
CA LYS A 411 -13.39 20.88 -3.35
C LYS A 411 -14.41 21.34 -2.31
N VAL A 412 -15.22 22.33 -2.68
CA VAL A 412 -16.30 22.85 -1.83
C VAL A 412 -17.25 21.74 -1.39
N GLU A 413 -17.61 20.81 -2.28
CA GLU A 413 -18.51 19.68 -1.96
C GLU A 413 -17.93 18.68 -0.96
N ASN A 414 -16.62 18.72 -0.68
CA ASN A 414 -15.97 17.80 0.24
C ASN A 414 -16.08 18.22 1.71
N VAL A 415 -16.57 19.44 1.97
CA VAL A 415 -16.65 20.03 3.31
C VAL A 415 -18.02 20.64 3.57
N GLU A 416 -18.52 20.44 4.79
CA GLU A 416 -19.76 21.03 5.27
C GLU A 416 -19.52 21.66 6.65
N CYS A 417 -19.83 22.95 6.79
CA CYS A 417 -19.72 23.66 8.06
C CYS A 417 -21.00 23.46 8.89
N VAL A 418 -20.88 22.73 10.00
CA VAL A 418 -21.97 22.45 10.93
C VAL A 418 -21.79 23.29 12.21
N PRO A 419 -22.77 24.13 12.61
CA PRO A 419 -22.66 24.93 13.83
C PRO A 419 -22.53 24.07 15.10
N PRO A 420 -21.86 24.57 16.17
CA PRO A 420 -21.25 25.90 16.27
C PRO A 420 -19.85 26.02 15.64
N ASN A 421 -19.06 24.94 15.61
CA ASN A 421 -17.67 24.95 15.12
C ASN A 421 -17.20 23.58 14.60
N HIS A 422 -18.10 22.83 13.95
CA HIS A 422 -17.77 21.52 13.38
C HIS A 422 -17.57 21.62 11.86
N ILE A 423 -16.58 20.90 11.34
CA ILE A 423 -16.44 20.69 9.89
C ILE A 423 -16.60 19.20 9.63
N LYS A 424 -17.60 18.86 8.82
CA LYS A 424 -17.77 17.52 8.28
C LYS A 424 -17.00 17.42 6.96
N PHE A 425 -16.15 16.42 6.86
CA PHE A 425 -15.40 16.04 5.68
C PHE A 425 -15.99 14.77 5.09
N ASP A 426 -16.20 14.76 3.78
CA ASP A 426 -16.62 13.58 3.03
C ASP A 426 -16.02 13.59 1.62
N PHE A 427 -15.01 12.77 1.40
CA PHE A 427 -14.34 12.67 0.11
C PHE A 427 -13.63 11.34 -0.09
N LEU A 428 -13.30 11.02 -1.34
CA LEU A 428 -12.44 9.88 -1.67
C LEU A 428 -10.98 10.32 -1.72
N GLY A 429 -10.13 9.73 -0.88
CA GLY A 429 -8.69 9.97 -0.85
C GLY A 429 -7.89 9.00 -1.72
N LYS A 430 -6.59 8.86 -1.44
CA LYS A 430 -5.70 7.87 -2.08
C LYS A 430 -6.37 6.49 -2.12
N ASP A 431 -6.22 5.78 -3.24
CA ASP A 431 -6.81 4.46 -3.49
C ASP A 431 -8.35 4.44 -3.47
N SER A 432 -8.98 5.62 -3.61
CA SER A 432 -10.43 5.83 -3.52
C SER A 432 -11.04 5.37 -2.19
N ILE A 433 -10.24 5.44 -1.11
CA ILE A 433 -10.72 5.18 0.25
C ILE A 433 -11.44 6.43 0.76
N ARG A 434 -12.69 6.26 1.21
CA ARG A 434 -13.49 7.36 1.76
C ARG A 434 -12.89 7.87 3.06
N TYR A 435 -12.76 9.18 3.17
CA TYR A 435 -12.51 9.90 4.41
C TYR A 435 -13.82 10.56 4.81
N GLU A 436 -14.46 10.04 5.85
CA GLU A 436 -15.68 10.58 6.43
C GLU A 436 -15.39 10.89 7.89
N ASN A 437 -15.41 12.17 8.26
CA ASN A 437 -15.08 12.60 9.61
C ASN A 437 -15.74 13.95 9.94
N THR A 438 -16.29 14.09 11.13
CA THR A 438 -16.78 15.37 11.65
C THR A 438 -15.88 15.78 12.79
N VAL A 439 -15.24 16.95 12.65
CA VAL A 439 -14.22 17.40 13.60
C VAL A 439 -14.53 18.76 14.16
N ASP A 440 -14.30 18.90 15.46
CA ASP A 440 -14.35 20.16 16.17
C ASP A 440 -13.10 20.95 15.81
N VAL A 441 -13.29 22.15 15.26
CA VAL A 441 -12.19 23.02 14.86
C VAL A 441 -12.20 24.32 15.65
N GLU A 442 -11.07 25.03 15.63
CA GLU A 442 -11.00 26.37 16.21
C GLU A 442 -11.97 27.31 15.46
N LEU A 443 -12.63 28.21 16.19
CA LEU A 443 -13.67 29.08 15.63
C LEU A 443 -13.17 29.93 14.44
N ALA A 444 -11.90 30.34 14.47
CA ALA A 444 -11.26 31.06 13.37
C ALA A 444 -11.17 30.20 12.10
N VAL A 445 -10.84 28.91 12.23
CA VAL A 445 -10.81 27.95 11.12
C VAL A 445 -12.20 27.73 10.56
N TYR A 446 -13.20 27.50 11.43
CA TYR A 446 -14.59 27.33 11.02
C TYR A 446 -15.10 28.52 10.19
N LYS A 447 -14.88 29.75 10.69
CA LYS A 447 -15.25 30.99 9.99
C LYS A 447 -14.49 31.15 8.67
N ALA A 448 -13.20 30.81 8.63
CA ALA A 448 -12.41 30.88 7.40
C ALA A 448 -12.95 29.91 6.34
N VAL A 449 -13.24 28.66 6.71
CA VAL A 449 -13.79 27.65 5.78
C VAL A 449 -15.19 28.05 5.30
N GLN A 450 -16.04 28.60 6.18
CA GLN A 450 -17.32 29.17 5.76
C GLN A 450 -17.19 30.26 4.69
N ALA A 451 -16.12 31.07 4.74
CA ALA A 451 -15.83 32.06 3.71
C ALA A 451 -15.29 31.41 2.43
N PHE A 452 -14.35 30.47 2.56
CA PHE A 452 -13.71 29.78 1.43
C PHE A 452 -14.66 28.93 0.59
N ILE A 453 -15.75 28.44 1.18
CA ILE A 453 -16.83 27.73 0.49
C ILE A 453 -17.69 28.68 -0.37
N LYS A 454 -17.81 29.94 0.01
CA LYS A 454 -18.71 30.90 -0.64
C LYS A 454 -18.06 31.59 -1.83
N VAL A 455 -16.82 32.04 -1.66
CA VAL A 455 -16.12 32.86 -2.66
C VAL A 455 -14.66 32.44 -2.84
N ASP A 456 -14.14 32.68 -4.06
CA ASP A 456 -12.72 32.58 -4.39
C ASP A 456 -11.93 33.82 -3.96
N ALA A 457 -10.61 33.77 -4.13
CA ALA A 457 -9.72 34.88 -3.77
C ALA A 457 -9.95 36.16 -4.61
N LYS A 458 -10.71 36.07 -5.71
CA LYS A 458 -11.12 37.20 -6.56
C LYS A 458 -12.54 37.67 -6.22
N GLY A 459 -13.19 37.10 -5.19
CA GLY A 459 -14.53 37.45 -4.75
C GLY A 459 -15.66 36.84 -5.59
N LYS A 460 -15.36 35.91 -6.51
CA LYS A 460 -16.39 35.22 -7.30
C LYS A 460 -17.00 34.08 -6.49
N ARG A 461 -18.29 33.84 -6.69
CA ARG A 461 -19.02 32.75 -6.02
C ARG A 461 -18.49 31.39 -6.48
N LYS A 462 -18.22 30.50 -5.53
CA LYS A 462 -17.82 29.11 -5.80
C LYS A 462 -19.02 28.17 -5.94
N GLY A 463 -18.89 27.20 -6.82
CA GLY A 463 -19.74 26.03 -6.96
C GLY A 463 -19.16 24.78 -6.29
N PRO A 464 -19.89 23.66 -6.28
CA PRO A 464 -19.50 22.44 -5.54
C PRO A 464 -18.15 21.84 -5.96
N ARG A 465 -17.81 21.92 -7.25
CA ARG A 465 -16.58 21.35 -7.82
C ARG A 465 -15.38 22.30 -7.76
N ASP A 466 -15.57 23.54 -7.34
CA ASP A 466 -14.48 24.49 -7.22
C ASP A 466 -13.61 24.14 -6.01
N MET A 467 -12.32 24.46 -6.11
CA MET A 467 -11.34 24.20 -5.06
C MET A 467 -11.69 24.99 -3.80
N LEU A 468 -11.63 24.34 -2.64
CA LEU A 468 -11.73 24.99 -1.35
C LEU A 468 -10.58 25.98 -1.17
N PHE A 469 -9.36 25.57 -1.53
CA PHE A 469 -8.16 26.39 -1.57
C PHE A 469 -7.78 26.68 -3.02
N ASP A 470 -7.98 27.93 -3.46
CA ASP A 470 -7.83 28.36 -4.87
C ASP A 470 -6.61 29.25 -5.13
N THR A 471 -5.76 29.46 -4.12
CA THR A 471 -4.62 30.40 -4.18
C THR A 471 -3.23 29.73 -4.19
N PHE A 472 -3.17 28.42 -4.00
CA PHE A 472 -1.91 27.68 -3.92
C PHE A 472 -2.13 26.18 -4.23
N ASP A 473 -1.06 25.47 -4.57
CA ASP A 473 -1.05 24.01 -4.72
C ASP A 473 -0.09 23.32 -3.71
N ALA A 474 0.04 22.00 -3.78
CA ALA A 474 0.97 21.28 -2.89
C ALA A 474 2.45 21.68 -3.12
N THR A 475 2.81 22.15 -4.31
CA THR A 475 4.17 22.61 -4.65
C THR A 475 4.49 23.90 -3.92
N ASP A 476 3.57 24.86 -4.01
CA ASP A 476 3.60 26.12 -3.27
C ASP A 476 3.69 25.90 -1.76
N LEU A 477 2.87 24.97 -1.24
CA LEU A 477 2.86 24.68 0.19
C LEU A 477 4.19 24.09 0.68
N ASN A 478 4.80 23.18 -0.08
CA ASN A 478 6.13 22.66 0.25
C ASN A 478 7.20 23.74 0.22
N LYS A 479 7.12 24.70 -0.71
CA LYS A 479 8.05 25.84 -0.77
C LYS A 479 7.98 26.70 0.49
N GLU A 480 6.78 27.01 0.98
CA GLU A 480 6.61 27.75 2.24
C GLU A 480 7.13 26.95 3.44
N LEU A 481 6.80 25.65 3.51
CA LEU A 481 7.21 24.78 4.62
C LEU A 481 8.74 24.65 4.72
N LYS A 482 9.44 24.56 3.58
CA LYS A 482 10.91 24.54 3.53
C LYS A 482 11.54 25.80 4.14
N GLY A 483 10.85 26.94 4.06
CA GLY A 483 11.26 28.19 4.72
C GLY A 483 11.13 28.17 6.25
N LEU A 484 10.28 27.29 6.80
CA LEU A 484 10.08 27.14 8.24
C LEU A 484 11.06 26.14 8.88
N MET A 485 11.40 25.08 8.15
CA MET A 485 12.39 24.09 8.55
C MET A 485 13.02 23.45 7.31
N ASP A 486 14.35 23.41 7.27
CA ASP A 486 15.07 22.76 6.17
C ASP A 486 14.68 21.28 6.03
N GLY A 487 14.28 20.90 4.82
CA GLY A 487 13.75 19.58 4.48
C GLY A 487 12.31 19.30 4.92
N LEU A 488 11.56 20.30 5.41
CA LEU A 488 10.15 20.15 5.76
C LEU A 488 9.27 20.11 4.52
N SER A 489 8.42 19.08 4.45
CA SER A 489 7.38 18.95 3.45
C SER A 489 6.06 18.49 4.09
N VAL A 490 4.97 18.59 3.32
CA VAL A 490 3.63 18.11 3.69
C VAL A 490 3.62 16.64 4.14
N LYS A 491 4.52 15.80 3.62
CA LYS A 491 4.63 14.37 3.98
C LYS A 491 5.19 14.16 5.39
N VAL A 492 6.01 15.09 5.88
CA VAL A 492 6.67 14.98 7.20
C VAL A 492 5.65 15.04 8.33
N PHE A 493 4.60 15.88 8.21
CA PHE A 493 3.54 16.00 9.22
C PHE A 493 2.87 14.65 9.51
N ARG A 494 2.54 13.88 8.47
CA ARG A 494 1.91 12.56 8.64
C ARG A 494 2.82 11.56 9.35
N THR A 495 4.12 11.58 9.05
CA THR A 495 5.13 10.72 9.71
C THR A 495 5.32 11.13 11.17
N TYR A 496 5.43 12.43 11.43
CA TYR A 496 5.52 13.01 12.77
C TYR A 496 4.29 12.63 13.60
N ASN A 497 3.08 12.92 13.10
CA ASN A 497 1.83 12.66 13.82
C ASN A 497 1.61 11.18 14.10
N ALA A 498 1.93 10.29 13.15
CA ALA A 498 1.83 8.86 13.37
C ALA A 498 2.81 8.38 14.45
N SER A 499 4.07 8.84 14.39
CA SER A 499 5.13 8.43 15.32
C SER A 499 4.89 8.98 16.73
N ILE A 500 4.64 10.28 16.89
CA ILE A 500 4.40 10.90 18.20
C ILE A 500 3.12 10.37 18.85
N THR A 501 2.09 10.02 18.06
CA THR A 501 0.85 9.42 18.60
C THR A 501 1.12 8.02 19.15
N LEU A 502 1.89 7.18 18.44
CA LEU A 502 2.25 5.86 18.96
C LEU A 502 3.06 5.99 20.26
N ASP A 503 4.08 6.84 20.26
CA ASP A 503 4.98 7.03 21.41
C ASP A 503 4.23 7.52 22.65
N ARG A 504 3.34 8.51 22.46
CA ARG A 504 2.46 9.04 23.52
C ARG A 504 1.53 7.97 24.06
N LEU A 505 0.77 7.28 23.20
CA LEU A 505 -0.21 6.28 23.63
C LEU A 505 0.45 5.12 24.39
N LEU A 506 1.62 4.66 23.92
CA LEU A 506 2.36 3.62 24.64
C LEU A 506 2.87 4.11 25.99
N SER A 507 3.37 5.35 26.07
CA SER A 507 3.85 5.94 27.33
C SER A 507 2.71 6.13 28.34
N GLU A 508 1.57 6.67 27.91
CA GLU A 508 0.38 6.83 28.76
C GLU A 508 -0.12 5.49 29.32
N MET A 509 -0.07 4.42 28.52
CA MET A 509 -0.43 3.08 28.98
C MET A 509 0.59 2.47 29.94
N GLU A 510 1.89 2.75 29.75
CA GLU A 510 2.96 2.35 30.68
C GLU A 510 2.81 3.08 32.03
N GLU A 511 2.46 4.36 32.02
CA GLU A 511 2.42 5.25 33.20
C GLU A 511 1.13 5.12 34.03
N ALA A 512 -0.03 4.85 33.40
CA ALA A 512 -1.32 4.87 34.10
C ALA A 512 -1.43 3.86 35.25
N GLU A 513 -0.75 2.71 35.16
CA GLU A 513 -0.74 1.66 36.19
C GLU A 513 0.60 0.89 36.17
N GLU A 514 1.73 1.55 36.44
CA GLU A 514 3.09 1.02 36.22
C GLU A 514 3.29 -0.43 36.70
N ASP A 515 2.98 -0.72 37.97
CA ASP A 515 3.13 -2.07 38.55
C ASP A 515 2.18 -3.10 37.90
N ALA A 516 0.92 -2.71 37.64
CA ALA A 516 -0.06 -3.60 37.02
C ALA A 516 0.28 -3.85 35.54
N TYR A 517 0.79 -2.85 34.84
CA TYR A 517 1.25 -2.94 33.46
C TYR A 517 2.47 -3.84 33.36
N ALA A 518 3.43 -3.71 34.27
CA ALA A 518 4.59 -4.58 34.36
C ALA A 518 4.16 -6.06 34.52
N ALA A 519 3.15 -6.33 35.35
CA ALA A 519 2.59 -7.66 35.58
C ALA A 519 1.76 -8.25 34.43
N LYS A 520 1.37 -7.43 33.42
CA LYS A 520 0.61 -7.94 32.26
C LYS A 520 1.38 -9.00 31.48
N SER A 521 0.65 -10.00 30.99
CA SER A 521 1.19 -11.00 30.09
C SER A 521 1.69 -10.37 28.78
N VAL A 522 2.64 -11.05 28.12
CA VAL A 522 3.15 -10.63 26.80
C VAL A 522 2.02 -10.45 25.77
N ASP A 523 1.01 -11.31 25.80
CA ASP A 523 -0.11 -11.22 24.85
C ASP A 523 -1.05 -10.03 25.18
N ALA A 524 -1.22 -9.68 26.46
CA ALA A 524 -1.95 -8.48 26.89
C ALA A 524 -1.21 -7.19 26.48
N LYS A 525 0.09 -7.09 26.76
CA LYS A 525 0.95 -5.98 26.30
C LYS A 525 0.92 -5.86 24.78
N LYS A 526 0.93 -6.98 24.06
CA LYS A 526 0.85 -7.00 22.59
C LYS A 526 -0.51 -6.50 22.07
N ALA A 527 -1.60 -6.79 22.78
CA ALA A 527 -2.92 -6.25 22.47
C ALA A 527 -3.00 -4.73 22.71
N ASP A 528 -2.40 -4.23 23.79
CA ASP A 528 -2.23 -2.79 24.04
C ASP A 528 -1.48 -2.11 22.89
N TYR A 529 -0.38 -2.71 22.42
CA TYR A 529 0.35 -2.21 21.26
C TYR A 529 -0.52 -2.17 19.98
N ASP A 530 -1.32 -3.21 19.73
CA ASP A 530 -2.21 -3.22 18.56
C ASP A 530 -3.31 -2.15 18.65
N ARG A 531 -3.85 -1.89 19.85
CA ARG A 531 -4.77 -0.78 20.09
C ARG A 531 -4.11 0.57 19.83
N ALA A 532 -2.90 0.80 20.33
CA ALA A 532 -2.18 2.05 20.03
C ALA A 532 -1.91 2.23 18.53
N ASN A 533 -1.52 1.16 17.82
CA ASN A 533 -1.35 1.21 16.36
C ASN A 533 -2.69 1.39 15.63
N LYS A 534 -3.80 0.88 16.17
CA LYS A 534 -5.15 1.11 15.63
C LYS A 534 -5.49 2.59 15.64
N GLU A 535 -5.22 3.29 16.74
CA GLU A 535 -5.43 4.75 16.83
C GLU A 535 -4.59 5.52 15.79
N VAL A 536 -3.33 5.13 15.61
CA VAL A 536 -2.49 5.71 14.54
C VAL A 536 -3.04 5.43 13.15
N ALA A 537 -3.56 4.22 12.92
CA ALA A 537 -4.17 3.84 11.66
C ALA A 537 -5.49 4.59 11.40
N ILE A 538 -6.31 4.85 12.42
CA ILE A 538 -7.51 5.68 12.36
C ILE A 538 -7.13 7.12 12.00
N LEU A 539 -6.16 7.71 12.71
CA LEU A 539 -5.63 9.05 12.42
C LEU A 539 -5.18 9.17 10.95
N CYS A 540 -4.53 8.14 10.42
CA CYS A 540 -4.06 8.10 9.05
C CYS A 540 -5.13 7.70 8.01
N ASN A 541 -6.35 7.39 8.44
CA ASN A 541 -7.41 6.81 7.63
C ASN A 541 -7.00 5.53 6.87
N HIS A 542 -6.24 4.64 7.53
CA HIS A 542 -5.86 3.34 6.98
C HIS A 542 -6.97 2.30 7.18
N GLN A 543 -7.98 2.37 6.32
CA GLN A 543 -9.12 1.47 6.35
C GLN A 543 -8.91 0.22 5.48
N ARG A 544 -9.62 -0.86 5.82
CA ARG A 544 -9.83 -2.02 4.94
C ARG A 544 -11.28 -2.47 5.03
N SER A 545 -11.78 -3.08 3.97
CA SER A 545 -13.05 -3.80 4.04
C SER A 545 -12.93 -5.00 4.99
N VAL A 546 -14.04 -5.35 5.63
CA VAL A 546 -14.12 -6.59 6.41
C VAL A 546 -13.85 -7.75 5.45
N PRO A 547 -12.87 -8.64 5.74
CA PRO A 547 -12.59 -9.78 4.88
C PRO A 547 -13.85 -10.63 4.66
N LYS A 548 -14.11 -11.11 3.43
CA LYS A 548 -15.34 -11.90 3.15
C LYS A 548 -15.41 -13.20 3.98
N THR A 549 -14.28 -13.73 4.46
CA THR A 549 -14.23 -14.91 5.34
C THR A 549 -14.25 -14.57 6.83
N HIS A 550 -14.37 -13.29 7.22
CA HIS A 550 -14.28 -12.87 8.61
C HIS A 550 -15.36 -13.51 9.47
N GLU A 551 -16.62 -13.46 9.02
CA GLU A 551 -17.75 -14.05 9.73
C GLU A 551 -17.56 -15.55 9.96
N THR A 552 -17.24 -16.32 8.92
CA THR A 552 -16.96 -17.75 9.04
C THR A 552 -15.77 -18.03 9.96
N SER A 553 -14.75 -17.18 9.92
CA SER A 553 -13.58 -17.32 10.78
C SER A 553 -13.89 -16.99 12.24
N MET A 554 -14.74 -16.00 12.51
CA MET A 554 -15.20 -15.65 13.85
C MET A 554 -16.15 -16.71 14.42
N ALA A 555 -17.05 -17.28 13.61
CA ALA A 555 -17.90 -18.39 14.03
C ALA A 555 -17.09 -19.57 14.57
N LYS A 556 -16.03 -19.98 13.85
CA LYS A 556 -15.10 -21.03 14.30
C LYS A 556 -14.35 -20.68 15.58
N VAL A 557 -14.00 -19.39 15.77
CA VAL A 557 -13.37 -18.92 17.01
C VAL A 557 -14.35 -19.01 18.18
N THR A 558 -15.59 -18.56 17.98
CA THR A 558 -16.65 -18.63 19.00
C THR A 558 -16.96 -20.07 19.40
N GLU A 559 -17.06 -20.99 18.44
CA GLU A 559 -17.24 -22.42 18.71
C GLU A 559 -16.11 -22.98 19.59
N LYS A 560 -14.86 -22.64 19.26
CA LYS A 560 -13.69 -23.04 20.05
C LYS A 560 -13.70 -22.45 21.46
N LEU A 561 -14.11 -21.20 21.63
CA LEU A 561 -14.23 -20.56 22.95
C LEU A 561 -15.29 -21.24 23.80
N ASN A 562 -16.44 -21.59 23.21
CA ASN A 562 -17.49 -22.31 23.93
C ASN A 562 -17.01 -23.70 24.36
N ALA A 563 -16.31 -24.44 23.49
CA ALA A 563 -15.72 -25.73 23.85
C ALA A 563 -14.70 -25.60 25.01
N MET A 564 -13.89 -24.54 25.04
CA MET A 564 -12.97 -24.26 26.15
C MET A 564 -13.71 -23.96 27.46
N ARG A 565 -14.82 -23.20 27.40
CA ARG A 565 -15.64 -22.89 28.58
C ARG A 565 -16.30 -24.14 29.16
N GLU A 566 -16.83 -25.02 28.32
CA GLU A 566 -17.39 -26.31 28.76
C GLU A 566 -16.32 -27.21 29.38
N GLU A 567 -15.11 -27.26 28.80
CA GLU A 567 -13.99 -28.02 29.40
C GLU A 567 -13.61 -27.46 30.78
N ILE A 568 -13.58 -26.14 30.95
CA ILE A 568 -13.29 -25.50 32.25
C ILE A 568 -14.39 -25.85 33.25
N LYS A 569 -15.67 -25.70 32.88
CA LYS A 569 -16.79 -26.03 33.76
C LYS A 569 -16.76 -27.49 34.23
N ALA A 570 -16.49 -28.43 33.32
CA ALA A 570 -16.33 -29.84 33.67
C ALA A 570 -15.15 -30.07 34.64
N LEU A 571 -14.04 -29.34 34.48
CA LEU A 571 -12.90 -29.40 35.40
C LEU A 571 -13.21 -28.75 36.76
N GLU A 572 -14.03 -27.69 36.81
CA GLU A 572 -14.50 -27.07 38.06
C GLU A 572 -15.34 -28.07 38.87
N GLU A 573 -16.29 -28.74 38.22
CA GLU A 573 -17.13 -29.78 38.84
C GLU A 573 -16.29 -31.00 39.30
N GLU A 574 -15.30 -31.42 38.50
CA GLU A 574 -14.37 -32.49 38.87
C GLU A 574 -13.51 -32.12 40.09
N HIS A 575 -13.02 -30.88 40.14
CA HIS A 575 -12.25 -30.35 41.26
C HIS A 575 -13.08 -30.32 42.55
N GLU A 576 -14.32 -29.82 42.48
CA GLU A 576 -15.23 -29.78 43.63
C GLU A 576 -15.53 -31.20 44.16
N THR A 577 -15.74 -32.16 43.27
CA THR A 577 -15.96 -33.56 43.63
C THR A 577 -14.73 -34.18 44.28
N ALA A 578 -13.54 -33.90 43.75
CA ALA A 578 -12.28 -34.40 44.30
C ALA A 578 -12.00 -33.85 45.72
N LEU A 579 -12.35 -32.58 45.99
CA LEU A 579 -12.26 -31.99 47.33
C LEU A 579 -13.20 -32.68 48.33
N LYS A 580 -14.42 -33.02 47.90
CA LYS A 580 -15.42 -33.70 48.75
C LYS A 580 -15.05 -35.17 49.04
N ALA A 581 -14.29 -35.82 48.17
CA ALA A 581 -13.96 -37.25 48.27
C ALA A 581 -12.89 -37.63 49.33
N LYS A 582 -12.36 -36.67 50.10
CA LYS A 582 -11.42 -36.89 51.24
C LYS A 582 -10.30 -37.91 50.96
N GLY A 583 -9.66 -37.84 49.79
CA GLY A 583 -8.50 -38.68 49.43
C GLY A 583 -8.83 -40.02 48.76
N ARG A 584 -10.11 -40.37 48.54
CA ARG A 584 -10.51 -41.50 47.68
C ARG A 584 -10.86 -40.99 46.28
N GLY A 585 -9.87 -40.68 45.45
CA GLY A 585 -10.10 -40.18 44.09
C GLY A 585 -8.87 -39.55 43.43
N LYS A 586 -9.09 -38.83 42.33
CA LYS A 586 -8.05 -38.05 41.64
C LYS A 586 -7.55 -36.90 42.54
N ASN A 587 -6.27 -36.55 42.41
CA ASN A 587 -5.62 -35.51 43.23
C ASN A 587 -6.23 -34.11 42.94
N PRO A 588 -6.87 -33.43 43.91
CA PRO A 588 -7.45 -32.10 43.73
C PRO A 588 -6.43 -31.06 43.24
N ASP A 589 -5.21 -31.06 43.77
CA ASP A 589 -4.18 -30.07 43.41
C ASP A 589 -3.76 -30.19 41.93
N ALA A 590 -3.74 -31.43 41.41
CA ALA A 590 -3.45 -31.68 40.01
C ALA A 590 -4.57 -31.15 39.08
N ILE A 591 -5.84 -31.25 39.53
CA ILE A 591 -6.99 -30.71 38.80
C ILE A 591 -6.96 -29.18 38.86
N ALA A 592 -6.69 -28.58 40.03
CA ALA A 592 -6.55 -27.13 40.20
C ALA A 592 -5.47 -26.54 39.28
N SER A 593 -4.31 -27.20 39.18
CA SER A 593 -3.23 -26.78 38.27
C SER A 593 -3.67 -26.85 36.79
N LYS A 594 -4.40 -27.89 36.40
CA LYS A 594 -4.95 -28.04 35.04
C LYS A 594 -5.99 -26.97 34.74
N LEU A 595 -6.89 -26.71 35.69
CA LEU A 595 -7.93 -25.69 35.63
C LEU A 595 -7.32 -24.30 35.40
N SER A 596 -6.35 -23.91 36.23
CA SER A 596 -5.63 -22.65 36.10
C SER A 596 -5.00 -22.46 34.71
N LYS A 597 -4.34 -23.51 34.16
CA LYS A 597 -3.78 -23.47 32.80
C LYS A 597 -4.85 -23.30 31.72
N LYS A 598 -6.01 -23.93 31.88
CA LYS A 598 -7.12 -23.84 30.93
C LYS A 598 -7.81 -22.48 30.99
N MET A 599 -8.02 -21.93 32.18
CA MET A 599 -8.54 -20.57 32.37
C MET A 599 -7.62 -19.53 31.73
N ALA A 600 -6.31 -19.61 31.95
CA ALA A 600 -5.34 -18.71 31.30
C ALA A 600 -5.33 -18.86 29.76
N ALA A 601 -5.52 -20.08 29.25
CA ALA A 601 -5.64 -20.32 27.81
C ALA A 601 -6.95 -19.75 27.23
N LEU A 602 -8.06 -19.83 27.97
CA LEU A 602 -9.34 -19.22 27.60
C LEU A 602 -9.21 -17.70 27.57
N GLU A 603 -8.70 -17.07 28.63
CA GLU A 603 -8.51 -15.62 28.72
C GLU A 603 -7.68 -15.11 27.53
N LYS A 604 -6.58 -15.80 27.21
CA LYS A 604 -5.76 -15.50 26.03
C LYS A 604 -6.55 -15.63 24.72
N ALA A 605 -7.37 -16.66 24.56
CA ALA A 605 -8.15 -16.87 23.36
C ALA A 605 -9.27 -15.82 23.21
N GLU A 606 -9.90 -15.42 24.31
CA GLU A 606 -10.91 -14.36 24.36
C GLU A 606 -10.30 -13.01 23.99
N LEU A 607 -9.13 -12.68 24.54
CA LEU A 607 -8.38 -11.47 24.17
C LEU A 607 -8.04 -11.46 22.68
N GLN A 608 -7.55 -12.57 22.12
CA GLN A 608 -7.25 -12.68 20.70
C GLN A 608 -8.50 -12.53 19.83
N ALA A 609 -9.63 -13.09 20.25
CA ALA A 609 -10.91 -12.96 19.55
C ALA A 609 -11.39 -11.50 19.55
N ALA A 610 -11.32 -10.84 20.71
CA ALA A 610 -11.69 -9.43 20.86
C ALA A 610 -10.82 -8.52 19.99
N VAL A 611 -9.49 -8.69 20.03
CA VAL A 611 -8.56 -7.93 19.19
C VAL A 611 -8.83 -8.16 17.70
N LYS A 612 -9.07 -9.41 17.29
CA LYS A 612 -9.37 -9.73 15.89
C LYS A 612 -10.66 -9.05 15.40
N GLU A 613 -11.68 -9.02 16.24
CA GLU A 613 -12.95 -8.34 15.94
C GLU A 613 -12.77 -6.83 15.89
N ASP A 614 -12.05 -6.26 16.87
CA ASP A 614 -11.81 -4.83 17.00
C ASP A 614 -10.98 -4.24 15.82
N LEU A 615 -10.11 -5.06 15.23
CA LEU A 615 -9.22 -4.68 14.12
C LEU A 615 -9.78 -5.03 12.73
N LYS A 616 -11.00 -5.54 12.60
CA LYS A 616 -11.51 -6.08 11.33
C LYS A 616 -11.55 -5.05 10.19
N THR A 617 -11.80 -3.77 10.50
CA THR A 617 -11.92 -2.66 9.53
C THR A 617 -10.65 -1.83 9.34
N VAL A 618 -9.56 -2.13 10.06
CA VAL A 618 -8.36 -1.28 10.09
C VAL A 618 -7.13 -2.01 9.53
N ALA A 619 -6.34 -1.30 8.72
CA ALA A 619 -5.12 -1.81 8.10
C ALA A 619 -3.85 -1.39 8.88
N LEU A 620 -3.52 -2.14 9.93
CA LEU A 620 -2.37 -1.88 10.82
C LEU A 620 -0.98 -1.99 10.15
N GLY A 621 -0.90 -2.65 8.99
CA GLY A 621 0.37 -2.84 8.29
C GLY A 621 0.91 -1.54 7.73
N THR A 622 0.05 -0.72 7.11
CA THR A 622 0.46 0.48 6.39
C THR A 622 1.10 1.53 7.32
N SER A 623 0.50 1.80 8.49
CA SER A 623 1.08 2.68 9.52
C SER A 623 2.43 2.14 10.00
N LYS A 624 2.48 0.85 10.35
CA LYS A 624 3.65 0.18 10.91
C LYS A 624 4.85 0.11 9.98
N ILE A 625 4.63 0.01 8.68
CA ILE A 625 5.73 -0.17 7.72
C ILE A 625 6.35 1.17 7.31
N ASN A 626 5.53 2.24 7.22
CA ASN A 626 5.94 3.45 6.50
C ASN A 626 5.83 4.76 7.30
N TYR A 627 5.02 4.82 8.34
CA TYR A 627 4.71 6.09 9.02
C TYR A 627 5.14 6.15 10.50
N MET A 628 5.29 5.00 11.16
CA MET A 628 5.75 4.94 12.55
C MET A 628 7.25 4.66 12.60
N ASP A 629 8.00 5.44 13.37
CA ASP A 629 9.43 5.20 13.61
C ASP A 629 9.60 3.84 14.30
N PRO A 630 10.29 2.86 13.67
CA PRO A 630 10.43 1.52 14.24
C PRO A 630 11.16 1.52 15.58
N ARG A 631 11.97 2.54 15.88
CA ARG A 631 12.67 2.67 17.17
C ARG A 631 11.73 2.80 18.35
N ILE A 632 10.55 3.42 18.17
CA ILE A 632 9.51 3.51 19.21
C ILE A 632 9.08 2.11 19.63
N SER A 633 8.71 1.29 18.65
CA SER A 633 8.25 -0.09 18.88
C SER A 633 9.34 -0.97 19.46
N ILE A 634 10.59 -0.81 19.01
CA ILE A 634 11.73 -1.59 19.51
C ILE A 634 12.05 -1.21 20.95
N ALA A 635 12.08 0.08 21.27
CA ALA A 635 12.32 0.57 22.63
C ALA A 635 11.20 0.10 23.58
N TRP A 636 9.94 0.16 23.15
CA TRP A 636 8.80 -0.38 23.89
C TRP A 636 8.93 -1.90 24.14
N CYS A 637 9.34 -2.68 23.13
CA CYS A 637 9.59 -4.11 23.30
C CYS A 637 10.68 -4.38 24.34
N LYS A 638 11.76 -3.59 24.33
CA LYS A 638 12.87 -3.71 25.30
C LYS A 638 12.44 -3.36 26.72
N ARG A 639 11.65 -2.28 26.91
CA ARG A 639 11.14 -1.87 28.24
C ARG A 639 10.20 -2.89 28.85
N ASN A 640 9.34 -3.51 28.03
CA ASN A 640 8.23 -4.34 28.50
C ASN A 640 8.49 -5.84 28.39
N GLU A 641 9.71 -6.22 28.02
CA GLU A 641 10.15 -7.61 27.81
C GLU A 641 9.27 -8.38 26.81
N VAL A 642 8.78 -7.68 25.78
CA VAL A 642 7.98 -8.27 24.70
C VAL A 642 8.91 -8.73 23.58
N PRO A 643 8.89 -10.02 23.17
CA PRO A 643 9.68 -10.49 22.03
C PRO A 643 9.34 -9.69 20.77
N ILE A 644 10.35 -9.12 20.13
CA ILE A 644 10.18 -8.22 18.98
C ILE A 644 9.45 -8.91 17.80
N GLU A 645 9.58 -10.23 17.68
CA GLU A 645 8.91 -11.06 16.68
C GLU A 645 7.38 -11.06 16.82
N LYS A 646 6.87 -10.71 18.01
CA LYS A 646 5.42 -10.52 18.24
C LYS A 646 4.90 -9.24 17.58
N VAL A 647 5.75 -8.22 17.39
CA VAL A 647 5.39 -6.92 16.80
C VAL A 647 5.76 -6.86 15.32
N PHE A 648 6.98 -7.31 14.98
CA PHE A 648 7.53 -7.31 13.64
C PHE A 648 7.77 -8.73 13.12
N ASN A 649 7.24 -9.03 11.94
CA ASN A 649 7.58 -10.27 11.26
C ASN A 649 9.04 -10.22 10.74
N LYS A 650 9.57 -11.37 10.31
CA LYS A 650 10.96 -11.50 9.80
C LYS A 650 11.32 -10.47 8.71
N SER A 651 10.36 -10.14 7.84
CA SER A 651 10.57 -9.17 6.76
C SER A 651 10.79 -7.76 7.31
N LEU A 652 9.98 -7.34 8.28
CA LEU A 652 10.12 -6.03 8.91
C LEU A 652 11.34 -5.96 9.81
N LEU A 653 11.70 -7.04 10.50
CA LEU A 653 12.97 -7.12 11.23
C LEU A 653 14.18 -6.90 10.30
N SER A 654 14.12 -7.43 9.07
CA SER A 654 15.18 -7.24 8.08
C SER A 654 15.20 -5.80 7.53
N LYS A 655 14.02 -5.21 7.27
CA LYS A 655 13.90 -3.81 6.83
C LYS A 655 14.46 -2.85 7.89
N PHE A 656 14.04 -3.03 9.14
CA PHE A 656 14.36 -2.14 10.26
C PHE A 656 15.61 -2.55 11.04
N HIS A 657 16.54 -3.29 10.41
CA HIS A 657 17.77 -3.70 11.07
C HIS A 657 18.57 -2.50 11.62
N TRP A 658 18.51 -1.35 10.93
CA TRP A 658 19.16 -0.10 11.33
C TRP A 658 18.64 0.47 12.67
N ALA A 659 17.43 0.09 13.08
CA ALA A 659 16.79 0.58 14.29
C ALA A 659 16.99 -0.33 15.52
N MET A 660 17.57 -1.53 15.35
CA MET A 660 17.63 -2.57 16.39
C MET A 660 18.49 -2.18 17.61
N ASP A 661 19.50 -1.34 17.39
CA ASP A 661 20.46 -0.93 18.44
C ASP A 661 19.92 0.20 19.34
N VAL A 662 18.69 0.65 19.13
CA VAL A 662 18.08 1.73 19.94
C VAL A 662 17.98 1.37 21.42
N GLU A 663 18.26 2.31 22.32
CA GLU A 663 18.10 2.12 23.77
C GLU A 663 16.62 2.00 24.18
N SER A 664 16.36 1.29 25.29
CA SER A 664 15.01 1.17 25.85
C SER A 664 14.42 2.51 26.32
N SER A 665 15.28 3.47 26.64
CA SER A 665 14.94 4.85 27.03
C SER A 665 14.42 5.70 25.86
N PHE A 666 14.56 5.26 24.61
CA PHE A 666 14.19 6.05 23.45
C PHE A 666 12.72 6.47 23.47
N ARG A 667 12.51 7.74 23.15
CA ARG A 667 11.25 8.43 22.90
C ARG A 667 11.42 9.29 21.65
N PHE A 668 10.35 9.38 20.85
CA PHE A 668 10.34 10.12 19.59
C PHE A 668 10.17 11.61 19.86
#